data_AF-A0A937Q537-F1
#
_entry.id   AF-A0A937Q537-F1
#
_cell.length_a   1.000
_cell.length_b   1.000
_cell.length_c   1.000
_cell.angle_alpha   90.00
_cell.angle_beta   90.00
_cell.angle_gamma   90.00
#
_symmetry.space_group_name_H-M   'P 1'
#
loop_
_entity.id
_entity.type
_entity.pdbx_description
1 polymer ?
#
loop_
_entity_poly.entity_id
_entity_poly.type
_entity_poly.pdbx_seq_one_letter_code
_entity_poly.pdbx_strand_id
1 'polypeptide(L)'
;MTILKDIFEKPVGRPIEGVIKADDETSLRLEVEEYVLTNEVSRRLEEFLDAYINYEGSNGVWISGFFGSGKSHLLKILALLLENRPIDGTPALDLFLPKCGDNKILRGDLKRAAAIPSKSIIFNIDQKADIISKTQIDALLSVFVKVFDEMCGYYGKQGHIARFERDLDDRGQYEPFKAAYRDISGKEWSFGREQALLESRNIAQAYAKAAGTDEQDGMGLLNKYRSEFRVSIEDFAEQVNTFIQKQGPDFRLNFFVDEVGQYIAGNTKLMTNLQTIAESLATRCRGRAWLVVTAQEEMKQIIGEMEKQQGNDFSKIKDRFAIPMKLTSADVAEVVQKRLLLKNPHGAEILGQVYEEQVNNFKTFFDFGDGSQSYRNFRDREHFVYAYPFIPYQFTLFQAAIQSLSEHDAFEGRHSSVGERSMLGVFQQVAIRIAEQGIRELATFDLMFEGIRTALKSHIQKAVLVAERNLGDDFAVRVLKALFLVKYVKNYKATVRNVSILMMDNLDRDVSAMRKQVEEALNLLEQQTYIQRNGSVYEYLTDEEKDVEQEIKNTDVENADVSDELAKLIFDHTLKTRKIRFDENGQDYPFSRKLDDHLFGKEHELGIHVISPFHENVENETMLAMQSMGRDELLVIMPADDRLVRELLLFKKADKYIRQNITLTQQDTVKRILTDKSFQNRQRYKDLQEWTRDLLGQAKLMINLRALEIGSSDPVARITQGFYDLLRDAYPNLNMLRGITYTEQDIPICLQPTGATMFGDDENMLSEAEQEMFSFVQSKRRAGERTTLKRLVESFERKPYGWYLAAILCILAKLCAREKIELRADGNILEGVSLEKALRNTQGYDNVILDPQVDFTPSQVRRLKGFFEDFFDRPPKAGEAKPLAKETCAGFEERLADMETLAAQISDYPFLTVLADPILKIREVSGKEYGYYLTDLFEKGDMLLNMKENLLDPVFRFMSGPPKAIYDEARTFLMEQEANFSYLESNAPEQISDILADKTCFENNRMQQVKTLVDALRKDLTALIEEEKIKAQDAVRFLKDRMASMNEYQEISQEHQYQLNLPFDRLIQELERQNLIAVIRDRLRRFEDAEYQSLLAQMCEFKRLETEEGRPPEKDGKKEAKEPKIDYISGKKIRVAFSKPWLADEIDVDSYLGELKKALMREIDAGKRIQI
;
A
#
# COMPACT_ATOMS: atom_id res chain seq x y z
N MET A 1 36.07 35.83 61.82
CA MET A 1 35.31 34.77 61.12
C MET A 1 36.24 34.24 60.06
N THR A 2 36.67 32.99 60.13
CA THR A 2 37.61 32.43 59.14
C THR A 2 36.89 32.30 57.81
N ILE A 3 37.49 32.81 56.73
CA ILE A 3 36.94 32.78 55.37
C ILE A 3 37.74 31.81 54.49
N LEU A 4 37.21 31.45 53.31
CA LEU A 4 37.86 30.50 52.40
C LEU A 4 39.28 30.92 52.00
N LYS A 5 39.56 32.21 51.87
CA LYS A 5 40.90 32.71 51.54
C LYS A 5 41.97 32.32 52.58
N ASP A 6 41.60 32.20 53.85
CA ASP A 6 42.55 32.03 54.97
C ASP A 6 43.01 30.58 55.17
N ILE A 7 42.35 29.61 54.54
CA ILE A 7 42.65 28.17 54.72
C ILE A 7 43.64 27.62 53.69
N PHE A 8 43.92 28.36 52.61
CA PHE A 8 44.86 27.94 51.57
C PHE A 8 46.31 28.23 51.98
N GLU A 9 47.24 27.36 51.62
CA GLU A 9 48.68 27.54 51.86
C GLU A 9 49.26 28.65 51.00
N LYS A 10 48.85 28.71 49.74
CA LYS A 10 49.24 29.75 48.78
C LYS A 10 48.03 30.61 48.40
N PRO A 11 48.19 31.91 48.12
CA PRO A 11 47.10 32.75 47.66
C PRO A 11 46.47 32.20 46.37
N VAL A 12 45.14 32.06 46.33
CA VAL A 12 44.39 31.58 45.15
C VAL A 12 44.39 32.59 44.01
N GLY A 13 44.55 33.88 44.30
CA GLY A 13 44.61 34.97 43.31
C GLY A 13 45.97 35.21 42.66
N ARG A 14 46.99 34.38 42.97
CA ARG A 14 48.33 34.53 42.40
C ARG A 14 48.33 34.27 40.88
N PRO A 15 49.19 34.93 40.09
CA PRO A 15 49.26 34.66 38.66
C PRO A 15 49.67 33.20 38.42
N ILE A 16 48.79 32.45 37.74
CA ILE A 16 49.07 31.10 37.26
C ILE A 16 48.95 31.17 35.75
N GLU A 17 50.07 31.02 35.04
CA GLU A 17 50.02 30.99 33.58
C GLU A 17 49.35 29.69 33.11
N GLY A 18 48.25 29.85 32.38
CA GLY A 18 47.48 28.73 31.79
C GLY A 18 48.06 28.25 30.46
N VAL A 19 48.86 29.09 29.79
CA VAL A 19 49.53 28.82 28.51
C VAL A 19 50.95 29.32 28.58
N ILE A 20 51.88 28.45 28.21
CA ILE A 20 53.30 28.70 28.34
C ILE A 20 53.83 29.32 27.05
N LYS A 21 54.54 30.45 27.15
CA LYS A 21 55.30 31.02 26.02
C LYS A 21 56.68 30.36 25.96
N ALA A 22 57.10 29.95 24.76
CA ALA A 22 58.34 29.19 24.59
C ALA A 22 59.63 30.02 24.78
N ASP A 23 59.54 31.35 24.72
CA ASP A 23 60.69 32.25 24.59
C ASP A 23 61.01 33.09 25.85
N ASP A 24 60.27 32.93 26.96
CA ASP A 24 60.50 33.73 28.17
C ASP A 24 61.35 32.97 29.21
N GLU A 25 62.66 33.24 29.26
CA GLU A 25 63.56 32.61 30.23
C GLU A 25 63.24 33.01 31.69
N THR A 26 62.60 34.17 31.91
CA THR A 26 62.32 34.67 33.26
C THR A 26 61.12 34.00 33.95
N SER A 27 60.23 33.33 33.19
CA SER A 27 59.11 32.56 33.73
C SER A 27 59.44 31.08 33.98
N LEU A 28 60.53 30.56 33.41
CA LEU A 28 60.89 29.12 33.45
C LEU A 28 61.05 28.57 34.86
N ARG A 29 61.66 29.35 35.76
CA ARG A 29 61.86 28.93 37.15
C ARG A 29 60.53 28.73 37.87
N LEU A 30 59.63 29.70 37.77
CA LEU A 30 58.31 29.66 38.39
C LEU A 30 57.45 28.55 37.80
N GLU A 31 57.57 28.27 36.49
CA GLU A 31 56.92 27.13 35.82
C GLU A 31 57.38 25.79 36.40
N VAL A 32 58.70 25.58 36.51
CA VAL A 32 59.25 24.35 37.11
C VAL A 32 58.81 24.24 38.57
N GLU A 33 58.91 25.30 39.37
CA GLU A 33 58.54 25.31 40.79
C GLU A 33 57.04 25.11 41.03
N GLU A 34 56.15 25.57 40.15
CA GLU A 34 54.70 25.38 40.25
C GLU A 34 54.20 24.08 39.57
N TYR A 35 55.04 23.34 38.84
CA TYR A 35 54.67 22.05 38.25
C TYR A 35 54.27 21.03 39.33
N VAL A 36 53.11 20.40 39.19
CA VAL A 36 52.67 19.33 40.10
C VAL A 36 52.90 17.98 39.42
N LEU A 37 53.73 17.15 40.06
CA LEU A 37 53.91 15.76 39.68
C LEU A 37 52.75 14.94 40.29
N THR A 38 51.84 14.47 39.45
CA THR A 38 50.75 13.57 39.83
C THR A 38 51.22 12.13 39.95
N ASN A 39 50.44 11.30 40.63
CA ASN A 39 50.81 9.88 40.77
C ASN A 39 50.83 9.13 39.43
N GLU A 40 49.90 9.44 38.51
CA GLU A 40 49.86 8.80 37.20
C GLU A 40 51.02 9.27 36.31
N VAL A 41 51.30 10.58 36.28
CA VAL A 41 52.47 11.12 35.58
C VAL A 41 53.76 10.52 36.13
N SER A 42 53.90 10.40 37.46
CA SER A 42 55.08 9.77 38.07
C SER A 42 55.32 8.37 37.52
N ARG A 43 54.27 7.53 37.43
CA ARG A 43 54.41 6.15 36.92
C ARG A 43 54.76 6.10 35.45
N ARG A 44 54.13 6.96 34.62
CA ARG A 44 54.43 7.04 33.19
C ARG A 44 55.81 7.61 32.90
N LEU A 45 56.26 8.52 33.75
CA LEU A 45 57.59 9.09 33.69
C LEU A 45 58.66 8.03 34.01
N GLU A 46 58.41 7.13 34.97
CA GLU A 46 59.30 5.97 35.21
C GLU A 46 59.39 5.05 33.99
N GLU A 47 58.25 4.67 33.38
CA GLU A 47 58.22 3.86 32.16
C GLU A 47 59.01 4.52 31.00
N PHE A 48 58.88 5.85 30.85
CA PHE A 48 59.65 6.61 29.86
C PHE A 48 61.14 6.68 30.18
N LEU A 49 61.51 7.00 31.43
CA LEU A 49 62.90 7.16 31.82
C LEU A 49 63.65 5.82 31.75
N ASP A 50 63.00 4.71 32.10
CA ASP A 50 63.60 3.38 31.95
C ASP A 50 63.89 3.08 30.48
N ALA A 51 62.93 3.30 29.58
CA ALA A 51 63.14 3.11 28.13
C ALA A 51 64.15 4.12 27.55
N TYR A 52 64.21 5.34 28.10
CA TYR A 52 65.24 6.33 27.73
C TYR A 52 66.61 5.81 28.14
N ILE A 53 66.81 5.40 29.39
CA ILE A 53 68.11 4.92 29.89
C ILE A 53 68.50 3.61 29.17
N ASN A 54 67.57 2.67 29.05
CA ASN A 54 67.74 1.32 28.51
C ASN A 54 67.02 1.19 27.16
N TYR A 55 67.68 1.58 26.06
CA TYR A 55 67.07 1.58 24.73
C TYR A 55 66.79 0.16 24.19
N GLU A 56 65.53 -0.13 23.91
CA GLU A 56 65.04 -1.41 23.36
C GLU A 56 64.43 -1.29 21.94
N GLY A 57 64.98 -0.42 21.09
CA GLY A 57 64.62 -0.39 19.66
C GLY A 57 63.47 0.54 19.25
N SER A 58 62.82 1.23 20.20
CA SER A 58 61.84 2.29 19.94
C SER A 58 62.28 3.60 20.58
N ASN A 59 62.20 4.70 19.83
CA ASN A 59 62.60 6.05 20.24
C ASN A 59 61.42 7.05 20.22
N GLY A 60 60.19 6.55 20.00
CA GLY A 60 58.98 7.33 19.85
C GLY A 60 58.14 7.31 21.12
N VAL A 61 57.75 8.50 21.60
CA VAL A 61 56.91 8.68 22.79
C VAL A 61 55.66 9.48 22.41
N TRP A 62 54.49 8.97 22.81
CA TRP A 62 53.21 9.60 22.50
C TRP A 62 52.51 10.06 23.77
N ILE A 63 52.49 11.38 24.00
CA ILE A 63 51.79 12.00 25.13
C ILE A 63 50.36 12.33 24.69
N SER A 64 49.39 11.60 25.23
CA SER A 64 47.96 11.78 24.92
C SER A 64 47.17 12.20 26.14
N GLY A 65 46.03 12.85 25.94
CA GLY A 65 45.19 13.36 27.02
C GLY A 65 44.26 14.44 26.50
N PHE A 66 43.16 14.68 27.18
CA PHE A 66 42.15 15.64 26.77
C PHE A 66 42.64 17.10 26.87
N PHE A 67 41.83 18.04 26.38
CA PHE A 67 42.14 19.47 26.45
C PHE A 67 42.35 19.95 27.90
N GLY A 68 43.43 20.69 28.16
CA GLY A 68 43.74 21.19 29.51
C GLY A 68 44.40 20.19 30.47
N SER A 69 44.73 18.97 30.02
CA SER A 69 45.35 17.94 30.86
C SER A 69 46.85 18.16 31.18
N GLY A 70 47.48 19.21 30.65
CA GLY A 70 48.89 19.55 30.92
C GLY A 70 49.94 18.90 30.00
N LYS A 71 49.55 18.37 28.83
CA LYS A 71 50.46 17.69 27.87
C LYS A 71 51.66 18.53 27.45
N SER A 72 51.42 19.74 26.93
CA SER A 72 52.45 20.68 26.49
C SER A 72 53.38 21.09 27.64
N HIS A 73 52.81 21.24 28.84
CA HIS A 73 53.59 21.54 30.05
C HIS A 73 54.50 20.38 30.44
N LEU A 74 53.99 19.14 30.48
CA LEU A 74 54.81 17.95 30.71
C LEU A 74 55.93 17.83 29.64
N LEU A 75 55.60 18.06 28.37
CA LEU A 75 56.56 18.05 27.26
C LEU A 75 57.68 19.08 27.46
N LYS A 76 57.36 20.32 27.86
CA LYS A 76 58.36 21.36 28.16
C LYS A 76 59.23 21.00 29.36
N ILE A 77 58.63 20.52 30.44
CA ILE A 77 59.36 20.09 31.64
C ILE A 77 60.32 18.94 31.32
N LEU A 78 59.88 17.94 30.57
CA LEU A 78 60.74 16.83 30.11
C LEU A 78 61.95 17.34 29.33
N ALA A 79 61.74 18.27 28.40
CA ALA A 79 62.82 18.83 27.60
C ALA A 79 63.88 19.54 28.44
N LEU A 80 63.46 20.32 29.44
CA LEU A 80 64.35 21.00 30.39
C LEU A 80 65.09 20.02 31.29
N LEU A 81 64.40 18.97 31.76
CA LEU A 81 64.98 17.96 32.65
C LEU A 81 66.03 17.09 31.95
N LEU A 82 65.76 16.63 30.72
CA LEU A 82 66.71 15.78 29.97
C LEU A 82 67.96 16.54 29.54
N GLU A 83 67.82 17.82 29.17
CA GLU A 83 68.96 18.69 28.86
C GLU A 83 69.69 19.17 30.14
N ASN A 84 69.06 18.98 31.31
CA ASN A 84 69.48 19.54 32.60
C ASN A 84 69.88 21.02 32.51
N ARG A 85 69.09 21.79 31.76
CA ARG A 85 69.40 23.18 31.43
C ARG A 85 69.49 24.01 32.73
N PRO A 86 70.52 24.85 32.92
CA PRO A 86 70.59 25.73 34.07
C PRO A 86 69.54 26.84 33.94
N ILE A 87 68.72 27.03 34.99
CA ILE A 87 67.71 28.09 35.11
C ILE A 87 68.13 28.98 36.29
N ASP A 88 68.42 30.26 36.03
CA ASP A 88 69.00 31.19 37.02
C ASP A 88 70.21 30.61 37.78
N GLY A 89 71.07 29.86 37.08
CA GLY A 89 72.26 29.21 37.65
C GLY A 89 72.00 27.94 38.46
N THR A 90 70.74 27.50 38.63
CA THR A 90 70.40 26.22 39.27
C THR A 90 70.04 25.17 38.19
N PRO A 91 70.60 23.95 38.21
CA PRO A 91 70.20 22.90 37.28
C PRO A 91 68.70 22.57 37.39
N ALA A 92 68.02 22.40 36.26
CA ALA A 92 66.59 22.07 36.22
C ALA A 92 66.25 20.80 37.02
N LEU A 93 67.16 19.83 37.07
CA LEU A 93 67.03 18.62 37.87
C LEU A 93 66.88 18.93 39.37
N ASP A 94 67.71 19.83 39.91
CA ASP A 94 67.73 20.14 41.35
C ASP A 94 66.44 20.86 41.79
N LEU A 95 65.86 21.67 40.91
CA LEU A 95 64.55 22.31 41.12
C LEU A 95 63.40 21.30 41.14
N PHE A 96 63.53 20.18 40.43
CA PHE A 96 62.47 19.20 40.27
C PHE A 96 62.51 18.05 41.28
N LEU A 97 63.71 17.64 41.74
CA LEU A 97 63.90 16.52 42.67
C LEU A 97 63.07 16.58 43.97
N PRO A 98 62.79 17.75 44.59
CA PRO A 98 61.90 17.84 45.75
C PRO A 98 60.50 17.32 45.47
N LYS A 99 59.99 17.47 44.23
CA LYS A 99 58.62 17.10 43.83
C LYS A 99 58.40 15.59 43.73
N CYS A 100 59.47 14.80 43.59
CA CYS A 100 59.38 13.35 43.58
C CYS A 100 59.00 12.75 44.95
N GLY A 101 58.87 13.57 46.01
CA GLY A 101 58.42 13.11 47.33
C GLY A 101 59.31 11.98 47.88
N ASP A 102 58.71 10.86 48.25
CA ASP A 102 59.42 9.67 48.75
C ASP A 102 59.81 8.66 47.66
N ASN A 103 59.49 8.94 46.40
CA ASN A 103 59.75 8.03 45.29
C ASN A 103 61.25 8.02 44.91
N LYS A 104 62.00 7.11 45.56
CA LYS A 104 63.45 6.96 45.34
C LYS A 104 63.81 6.42 43.96
N ILE A 105 62.93 5.65 43.32
CA ILE A 105 63.17 5.05 42.00
C ILE A 105 63.16 6.17 40.95
N LEU A 106 62.07 6.94 40.88
CA LEU A 106 61.96 8.08 39.97
C LEU A 106 63.11 9.08 40.13
N ARG A 107 63.51 9.37 41.38
CA ARG A 107 64.67 10.24 41.65
C ARG A 107 65.98 9.68 41.09
N GLY A 108 66.18 8.36 41.20
CA GLY A 108 67.34 7.69 40.64
C GLY A 108 67.35 7.73 39.12
N ASP A 109 66.21 7.47 38.48
CA ASP A 109 66.07 7.44 37.03
C ASP A 109 66.24 8.82 36.42
N LEU A 110 65.66 9.87 37.02
CA LEU A 110 65.87 11.26 36.57
C LEU A 110 67.34 11.66 36.63
N LYS A 111 68.06 11.29 37.69
CA LYS A 111 69.50 11.56 37.80
C LYS A 111 70.30 10.84 36.73
N ARG A 112 69.96 9.59 36.43
CA ARG A 112 70.62 8.79 35.38
C ARG A 112 70.33 9.35 33.99
N ALA A 113 69.08 9.72 33.70
CA ALA A 113 68.68 10.28 32.42
C ALA A 113 69.32 11.65 32.17
N ALA A 114 69.32 12.53 33.17
CA ALA A 114 69.94 13.87 33.09
C ALA A 114 71.48 13.83 33.05
N ALA A 115 72.10 12.72 33.46
CA ALA A 115 73.55 12.52 33.33
C ALA A 115 73.97 12.18 31.88
N ILE A 116 73.04 11.78 31.02
CA ILE A 116 73.29 11.54 29.60
C ILE A 116 73.36 12.91 28.90
N PRO A 117 74.48 13.27 28.25
CA PRO A 117 74.58 14.53 27.52
C PRO A 117 73.51 14.61 26.43
N SER A 118 72.59 15.56 26.52
CA SER A 118 71.53 15.70 25.53
C SER A 118 71.18 17.14 25.22
N LYS A 119 70.58 17.37 24.05
CA LYS A 119 70.01 18.66 23.66
C LYS A 119 68.56 18.47 23.24
N SER A 120 67.68 19.37 23.67
CA SER A 120 66.25 19.26 23.42
C SER A 120 65.77 20.35 22.46
N ILE A 121 65.02 19.95 21.43
CA ILE A 121 64.39 20.85 20.46
C ILE A 121 62.88 20.82 20.71
N ILE A 122 62.32 21.94 21.20
CA ILE A 122 60.89 22.07 21.49
C ILE A 122 60.24 22.97 20.46
N PHE A 123 59.15 22.54 19.84
CA PHE A 123 58.37 23.40 18.93
C PHE A 123 56.91 22.97 18.84
N ASN A 124 56.03 23.95 18.61
CA ASN A 124 54.64 23.72 18.24
C ASN A 124 54.53 23.61 16.71
N ILE A 125 53.92 22.53 16.24
CA ILE A 125 53.85 22.24 14.80
C ILE A 125 52.90 23.18 14.04
N ASP A 126 51.74 23.53 14.60
CA ASP A 126 50.73 24.33 13.91
C ASP A 126 51.23 25.79 13.76
N GLN A 127 51.85 26.35 14.81
CA GLN A 127 52.44 27.70 14.78
C GLN A 127 53.61 27.84 13.77
N LYS A 128 54.46 26.81 13.65
CA LYS A 128 55.60 26.83 12.72
C LYS A 128 55.18 26.50 11.28
N ALA A 129 54.01 25.88 11.08
CA ALA A 129 53.48 25.45 9.79
C ALA A 129 52.68 26.53 9.03
N ASP A 130 52.08 27.54 9.68
CA ASP A 130 51.27 28.60 9.02
C ASP A 130 52.03 29.44 7.96
N ILE A 131 53.36 29.30 7.88
CA ILE A 131 54.22 29.94 6.87
C ILE A 131 54.30 29.09 5.58
N ILE A 132 53.80 27.84 5.60
CA ILE A 132 53.91 26.83 4.53
C ILE A 132 52.52 26.30 4.19
N SER A 133 52.16 26.19 2.90
CA SER A 133 50.84 25.73 2.49
C SER A 133 50.54 24.31 2.98
N LYS A 134 49.49 24.14 3.79
CA LYS A 134 48.99 22.86 4.35
C LYS A 134 48.64 21.79 3.30
N THR A 135 48.66 22.12 2.02
CA THR A 135 48.34 21.23 0.88
C THR A 135 49.52 20.37 0.41
N GLN A 136 50.75 20.61 0.86
CA GLN A 136 51.92 19.85 0.42
C GLN A 136 52.16 18.60 1.26
N ILE A 137 52.39 17.47 0.59
CA ILE A 137 52.67 16.15 1.17
C ILE A 137 53.90 16.18 2.08
N ASP A 138 54.87 17.07 1.83
CA ASP A 138 56.13 17.21 2.57
C ASP A 138 56.10 18.25 3.71
N ALA A 139 54.93 18.84 4.00
CA ALA A 139 54.80 19.92 4.97
C ALA A 139 55.34 19.53 6.37
N LEU A 140 55.09 18.30 6.83
CA LEU A 140 55.61 17.81 8.11
C LEU A 140 57.14 17.78 8.16
N LEU A 141 57.78 17.13 7.18
CA LEU A 141 59.24 16.99 7.13
C LEU A 141 59.93 18.36 7.07
N SER A 142 59.38 19.30 6.29
CA SER A 142 59.92 20.66 6.18
C SER A 142 60.00 21.41 7.51
N VAL A 143 59.04 21.19 8.42
CA VAL A 143 59.06 21.80 9.76
C VAL A 143 60.18 21.19 10.60
N PHE A 144 60.35 19.87 10.59
CA PHE A 144 61.45 19.21 11.31
C PHE A 144 62.82 19.68 10.82
N VAL A 145 63.02 19.76 9.51
CA VAL A 145 64.25 20.27 8.90
C VAL A 145 64.50 21.71 9.32
N LYS A 146 63.48 22.58 9.23
CA LYS A 146 63.55 23.99 9.62
C LYS A 146 63.98 24.16 11.08
N VAL A 147 63.34 23.47 12.02
CA VAL A 147 63.64 23.65 13.45
C VAL A 147 65.00 23.05 13.81
N PHE A 148 65.39 21.94 13.17
CA PHE A 148 66.73 21.38 13.30
C PHE A 148 67.81 22.36 12.79
N ASP A 149 67.58 22.99 11.64
CA ASP A 149 68.47 24.01 11.08
C ASP A 149 68.59 25.24 11.97
N GLU A 150 67.46 25.74 12.50
CA GLU A 150 67.44 26.84 13.47
C GLU A 150 68.26 26.50 14.72
N MET A 151 68.15 25.26 15.24
CA MET A 151 68.94 24.79 16.39
C MET A 151 70.45 24.74 16.11
N CYS A 152 70.83 24.37 14.89
CA CYS A 152 72.22 24.36 14.43
C CYS A 152 72.76 25.77 14.12
N GLY A 153 71.91 26.81 14.14
CA GLY A 153 72.29 28.21 13.85
C GLY A 153 72.11 28.64 12.39
N TYR A 154 71.58 27.75 11.54
CA TYR A 154 71.33 27.99 10.12
C TYR A 154 69.95 28.64 9.88
N TYR A 155 69.71 29.09 8.65
CA TYR A 155 68.51 29.84 8.24
C TYR A 155 67.33 28.92 7.89
N GLY A 156 66.59 28.46 8.90
CA GLY A 156 65.49 27.51 8.73
C GLY A 156 64.29 28.00 7.89
N LYS A 157 64.11 29.31 7.64
CA LYS A 157 63.01 29.81 6.78
C LYS A 157 63.16 29.36 5.32
N GLN A 158 64.38 29.13 4.83
CA GLN A 158 64.65 28.70 3.46
C GLN A 158 65.67 27.55 3.46
N GLY A 159 65.20 26.30 3.34
CA GLY A 159 66.05 25.11 3.48
C GLY A 159 67.24 25.03 2.50
N HIS A 160 67.13 25.61 1.30
CA HIS A 160 68.26 25.67 0.36
C HIS A 160 69.40 26.58 0.83
N ILE A 161 69.10 27.65 1.60
CA ILE A 161 70.10 28.50 2.24
C ILE A 161 70.73 27.76 3.42
N ALA A 162 69.92 27.09 4.25
CA ALA A 162 70.45 26.30 5.36
C ALA A 162 71.39 25.18 4.89
N ARG A 163 71.08 24.53 3.75
CA ARG A 163 71.98 23.56 3.12
C ARG A 163 73.30 24.19 2.67
N PHE A 164 73.26 25.39 2.08
CA PHE A 164 74.46 26.13 1.70
C PHE A 164 75.32 26.50 2.92
N GLU A 165 74.70 26.98 4.00
CA GLU A 165 75.40 27.29 5.25
C GLU A 165 76.04 26.04 5.88
N ARG A 166 75.32 24.91 5.86
CA ARG A 166 75.82 23.63 6.37
C ARG A 166 76.98 23.08 5.56
N ASP A 167 76.90 23.12 4.23
CA ASP A 167 77.99 22.67 3.35
C ASP A 167 79.27 23.51 3.56
N LEU A 168 79.11 24.81 3.84
CA LEU A 168 80.23 25.69 4.21
C LEU A 168 80.79 25.34 5.58
N ASP A 169 79.93 25.03 6.54
CA ASP A 169 80.32 24.71 7.92
C ASP A 169 81.05 23.36 8.00
N ASP A 170 80.57 22.35 7.26
CA ASP A 170 81.23 21.05 7.10
C ASP A 170 82.64 21.17 6.50
N ARG A 171 82.90 22.23 5.72
CA ARG A 171 84.22 22.54 5.14
C ARG A 171 85.05 23.50 6.00
N GLY A 172 84.54 23.96 7.15
CA GLY A 172 85.18 24.96 7.99
C GLY A 172 85.25 26.36 7.37
N GLN A 173 84.44 26.63 6.35
CA GLN A 173 84.42 27.88 5.57
C GLN A 173 83.29 28.83 5.97
N TYR A 174 82.40 28.42 6.88
CA TYR A 174 81.24 29.24 7.27
C TYR A 174 81.62 30.52 8.03
N GLU A 175 82.50 30.44 9.04
CA GLU A 175 83.00 31.64 9.73
C GLU A 175 83.81 32.57 8.80
N PRO A 176 84.77 32.06 7.98
CA PRO A 176 85.41 32.86 6.94
C PRO A 176 84.43 33.53 5.97
N PHE A 177 83.37 32.84 5.58
CA PHE A 177 82.32 33.38 4.72
C PHE A 177 81.53 34.51 5.39
N LYS A 178 81.14 34.35 6.66
CA LYS A 178 80.44 35.40 7.42
C LYS A 178 81.30 36.65 7.55
N ALA A 179 82.59 36.49 7.85
CA ALA A 179 83.55 37.60 7.92
C ALA A 179 83.72 38.28 6.55
N ALA A 180 83.92 37.50 5.48
CA ALA A 180 84.04 38.02 4.12
C ALA A 180 82.77 38.76 3.66
N TYR A 181 81.58 38.23 3.98
CA TYR A 181 80.30 38.86 3.66
C TYR A 181 80.13 40.18 4.41
N ARG A 182 80.53 40.25 5.69
CA ARG A 182 80.51 41.48 6.48
C ARG A 182 81.47 42.54 5.92
N ASP A 183 82.67 42.15 5.52
CA ASP A 183 83.65 43.07 4.92
C ASP A 183 83.16 43.68 3.60
N ILE A 184 82.44 42.89 2.77
CA ILE A 184 82.00 43.28 1.43
C ILE A 184 80.67 44.06 1.49
N SER A 185 79.69 43.55 2.24
CA SER A 185 78.33 44.10 2.29
C SER A 185 78.13 45.17 3.37
N GLY A 186 79.02 45.23 4.36
CA GLY A 186 78.87 46.05 5.57
C GLY A 186 77.80 45.57 6.55
N LYS A 187 77.16 44.41 6.28
CA LYS A 187 76.08 43.84 7.10
C LYS A 187 76.46 42.46 7.63
N GLU A 188 75.89 42.08 8.76
CA GLU A 188 76.01 40.71 9.26
C GLU A 188 75.29 39.72 8.33
N TRP A 189 75.86 38.52 8.17
CA TRP A 189 75.26 37.47 7.35
C TRP A 189 73.86 37.07 7.85
N SER A 190 73.60 37.19 9.16
CA SER A 190 72.28 36.95 9.77
C SER A 190 71.17 37.81 9.17
N PHE A 191 71.49 39.01 8.68
CA PHE A 191 70.58 39.91 7.96
C PHE A 191 70.62 39.67 6.44
N GLY A 192 71.82 39.44 5.89
CA GLY A 192 72.02 39.18 4.46
C GLY A 192 71.26 37.97 3.93
N ARG A 193 71.18 36.89 4.73
CA ARG A 193 70.45 35.66 4.39
C ARG A 193 68.94 35.83 4.26
N GLU A 194 68.34 36.87 4.86
CA GLU A 194 66.90 37.16 4.70
C GLU A 194 66.59 37.77 3.33
N GLN A 195 67.56 38.47 2.73
CA GLN A 195 67.45 39.17 1.45
C GLN A 195 68.36 38.55 0.38
N ALA A 196 68.54 37.21 0.43
CA ALA A 196 69.51 36.49 -0.38
C ALA A 196 69.40 36.76 -1.90
N LEU A 197 68.20 37.03 -2.44
CA LEU A 197 68.01 37.42 -3.84
C LEU A 197 68.63 38.79 -4.17
N LEU A 198 68.48 39.78 -3.29
CA LEU A 198 69.00 41.15 -3.49
C LEU A 198 70.51 41.22 -3.26
N GLU A 199 71.01 40.38 -2.38
CA GLU A 199 72.42 40.32 -1.96
C GLU A 199 73.25 39.31 -2.79
N SER A 200 72.68 38.75 -3.86
CA SER A 200 73.29 37.69 -4.69
C SER A 200 74.74 37.96 -5.12
N ARG A 201 75.05 39.22 -5.48
CA ARG A 201 76.41 39.63 -5.89
C ARG A 201 77.39 39.64 -4.71
N ASN A 202 76.96 40.17 -3.56
CA ASN A 202 77.78 40.20 -2.34
C ASN A 202 78.02 38.78 -1.80
N ILE A 203 77.04 37.89 -1.93
CA ILE A 203 77.16 36.47 -1.56
C ILE A 203 78.16 35.75 -2.47
N ALA A 204 78.12 35.99 -3.78
CA ALA A 204 79.08 35.40 -4.72
C ALA A 204 80.53 35.85 -4.43
N GLN A 205 80.73 37.14 -4.13
CA GLN A 205 82.05 37.68 -3.76
C GLN A 205 82.55 37.14 -2.41
N ALA A 206 81.66 37.03 -1.42
CA ALA A 206 81.99 36.47 -0.11
C ALA A 206 82.34 34.98 -0.20
N TYR A 207 81.60 34.22 -1.03
CA TYR A 207 81.86 32.81 -1.28
C TYR A 207 83.20 32.60 -1.99
N ALA A 208 83.49 33.37 -3.06
CA ALA A 208 84.77 33.33 -3.77
C ALA A 208 85.96 33.61 -2.83
N LYS A 209 85.83 34.61 -1.95
CA LYS A 209 86.85 34.95 -0.95
C LYS A 209 87.04 33.86 0.12
N ALA A 210 85.96 33.18 0.53
CA ALA A 210 86.00 32.13 1.55
C ALA A 210 86.43 30.76 1.01
N ALA A 211 86.06 30.42 -0.23
CA ALA A 211 86.33 29.14 -0.88
C ALA A 211 87.60 29.13 -1.73
N GLY A 212 88.19 30.31 -2.02
CA GLY A 212 89.39 30.43 -2.85
C GLY A 212 89.13 30.17 -4.34
N THR A 213 87.92 30.50 -4.82
CA THR A 213 87.46 30.31 -6.21
C THR A 213 87.20 31.65 -6.90
N ASP A 214 86.95 31.65 -8.22
CA ASP A 214 86.62 32.87 -8.95
C ASP A 214 85.19 33.38 -8.64
N GLU A 215 84.98 34.70 -8.71
CA GLU A 215 83.67 35.34 -8.47
C GLU A 215 82.57 34.83 -9.40
N GLN A 216 82.94 34.35 -10.59
CA GLN A 216 82.01 33.76 -11.56
C GLN A 216 81.44 32.41 -11.08
N ASP A 217 82.16 31.64 -10.27
CA ASP A 217 81.69 30.36 -9.74
C ASP A 217 80.64 30.53 -8.63
N GLY A 218 80.69 31.67 -7.91
CA GLY A 218 79.72 32.03 -6.88
C GLY A 218 78.41 32.62 -7.43
N MET A 219 78.41 33.13 -8.67
CA MET A 219 77.24 33.75 -9.28
C MET A 219 76.16 32.70 -9.62
N GLY A 220 74.95 32.91 -9.08
CA GLY A 220 73.83 31.97 -9.24
C GLY A 220 73.95 30.68 -8.44
N LEU A 221 74.95 30.55 -7.55
CA LEU A 221 75.15 29.39 -6.68
C LEU A 221 73.90 29.09 -5.83
N LEU A 222 73.35 30.11 -5.17
CA LEU A 222 72.11 29.97 -4.39
C LEU A 222 70.90 29.58 -5.25
N ASN A 223 70.86 29.98 -6.53
CA ASN A 223 69.81 29.54 -7.45
C ASN A 223 69.95 28.06 -7.80
N LYS A 224 71.18 27.54 -7.94
CA LYS A 224 71.44 26.09 -8.11
C LYS A 224 71.02 25.31 -6.87
N TYR A 225 71.41 25.78 -5.68
CA TYR A 225 70.95 25.21 -4.41
C TYR A 225 69.43 25.21 -4.31
N ARG A 226 68.75 26.29 -4.74
CA ARG A 226 67.29 26.39 -4.75
C ARG A 226 66.63 25.39 -5.73
N SER A 227 67.17 25.19 -6.92
CA SER A 227 66.61 24.26 -7.92
C SER A 227 66.84 22.79 -7.58
N GLU A 228 67.95 22.49 -6.90
CA GLU A 228 68.36 21.12 -6.54
C GLU A 228 67.93 20.71 -5.12
N PHE A 229 67.33 21.62 -4.36
CA PHE A 229 66.91 21.34 -2.99
C PHE A 229 65.69 20.40 -2.97
N ARG A 230 65.97 19.14 -2.64
CA ARG A 230 64.99 18.13 -2.23
C ARG A 230 65.54 17.45 -0.99
N VAL A 231 64.69 17.27 0.02
CA VAL A 231 65.06 16.58 1.25
C VAL A 231 64.07 15.44 1.45
N SER A 232 64.59 14.22 1.56
CA SER A 232 63.80 13.06 1.98
C SER A 232 63.91 12.83 3.49
N ILE A 233 63.02 12.01 4.05
CA ILE A 233 63.05 11.64 5.47
C ILE A 233 64.35 10.91 5.83
N GLU A 234 64.87 10.09 4.91
CA GLU A 234 66.15 9.39 5.09
C GLU A 234 67.32 10.38 5.13
N ASP A 235 67.35 11.37 4.22
CA ASP A 235 68.39 12.40 4.21
C ASP A 235 68.39 13.21 5.51
N PHE A 236 67.20 13.54 6.02
CA PHE A 236 67.05 14.24 7.29
C PHE A 236 67.59 13.39 8.47
N ALA A 237 67.25 12.11 8.52
CA ALA A 237 67.75 11.22 9.57
C ALA A 237 69.28 11.06 9.53
N GLU A 238 69.89 11.04 8.33
CA GLU A 238 71.34 11.01 8.18
C GLU A 238 71.99 12.35 8.59
N GLN A 239 71.35 13.49 8.31
CA GLN A 239 71.80 14.80 8.78
C GLN A 239 71.81 14.88 10.31
N VAL A 240 70.76 14.39 10.96
CA VAL A 240 70.69 14.30 12.44
C VAL A 240 71.77 13.36 12.99
N ASN A 241 71.97 12.19 12.37
CA ASN A 241 73.01 11.25 12.78
C ASN A 241 74.41 11.87 12.66
N THR A 242 74.69 12.57 11.57
CA THR A 242 75.96 13.28 11.34
C THR A 242 76.20 14.33 12.42
N PHE A 243 75.18 15.10 12.79
CA PHE A 243 75.28 16.05 13.88
C PHE A 243 75.56 15.38 15.24
N ILE A 244 74.85 14.30 15.57
CA ILE A 244 75.06 13.55 16.83
C ILE A 244 76.49 13.00 16.90
N GLN A 245 77.03 12.49 15.80
CA GLN A 245 78.41 11.97 15.73
C GLN A 245 79.48 13.03 16.01
N LYS A 246 79.22 14.31 15.72
CA LYS A 246 80.15 15.42 15.98
C LYS A 246 80.23 15.83 17.46
N GLN A 247 79.22 15.52 18.28
CA GLN A 247 79.15 15.99 19.68
C GLN A 247 79.84 15.02 20.67
N GLY A 248 79.57 13.71 20.58
CA GLY A 248 80.16 12.70 21.46
C GLY A 248 79.50 11.31 21.36
N PRO A 249 80.11 10.25 21.92
CA PRO A 249 79.60 8.87 21.78
C PRO A 249 78.23 8.66 22.44
N ASP A 250 78.02 9.26 23.61
CA ASP A 250 76.79 9.12 24.42
C ASP A 250 75.80 10.28 24.23
N PHE A 251 76.07 11.20 23.30
CA PHE A 251 75.22 12.37 23.06
C PHE A 251 73.86 11.97 22.48
N ARG A 252 72.79 12.61 22.97
CA ARG A 252 71.42 12.41 22.49
C ARG A 252 70.76 13.69 22.02
N LEU A 253 69.92 13.58 20.99
CA LEU A 253 69.10 14.67 20.50
C LEU A 253 67.61 14.33 20.71
N ASN A 254 66.88 15.20 21.39
CA ASN A 254 65.47 14.98 21.69
C ASN A 254 64.60 15.99 20.92
N PHE A 255 63.66 15.50 20.11
CA PHE A 255 62.64 16.32 19.45
C PHE A 255 61.34 16.26 20.25
N PHE A 256 60.89 17.42 20.72
CA PHE A 256 59.66 17.61 21.48
C PHE A 256 58.67 18.41 20.65
N VAL A 257 57.69 17.71 20.07
CA VAL A 257 56.74 18.29 19.11
C VAL A 257 55.36 18.42 19.74
N ASP A 258 54.91 19.65 19.89
CA ASP A 258 53.60 19.94 20.45
C ASP A 258 52.51 20.01 19.37
N GLU A 259 51.29 19.57 19.72
CA GLU A 259 50.05 19.62 18.92
C GLU A 259 50.05 18.80 17.62
N VAL A 260 50.86 17.74 17.56
CA VAL A 260 50.96 16.83 16.42
C VAL A 260 49.62 16.18 16.07
N GLY A 261 48.83 15.77 17.07
CA GLY A 261 47.55 15.10 16.84
C GLY A 261 46.52 15.92 16.06
N GLN A 262 46.47 17.24 16.28
CA GLN A 262 45.57 18.14 15.56
C GLN A 262 46.04 18.35 14.12
N TYR A 263 47.35 18.51 13.93
CA TYR A 263 47.94 18.77 12.61
C TYR A 263 47.75 17.60 11.62
N ILE A 264 47.73 16.37 12.12
CA ILE A 264 47.54 15.15 11.31
C ILE A 264 46.06 14.69 11.24
N ALA A 265 45.16 15.35 11.96
CA ALA A 265 43.75 14.97 12.01
C ALA A 265 43.12 15.00 10.62
N GLY A 266 42.47 13.90 10.21
CA GLY A 266 41.84 13.76 8.89
C GLY A 266 42.80 13.53 7.71
N ASN A 267 44.13 13.38 7.93
CA ASN A 267 45.11 13.16 6.86
C ASN A 267 46.06 11.98 7.15
N THR A 268 45.70 10.81 6.60
CA THR A 268 46.47 9.55 6.77
C THR A 268 47.92 9.65 6.28
N LYS A 269 48.20 10.46 5.24
CA LYS A 269 49.55 10.60 4.67
C LYS A 269 50.49 11.34 5.62
N LEU A 270 50.01 12.35 6.34
CA LEU A 270 50.84 13.08 7.33
C LEU A 270 51.19 12.18 8.53
N MET A 271 50.25 11.32 8.95
CA MET A 271 50.51 10.31 9.98
C MET A 271 51.59 9.32 9.54
N THR A 272 51.50 8.80 8.30
CA THR A 272 52.55 7.91 7.76
C THR A 272 53.91 8.60 7.71
N ASN A 273 53.98 9.88 7.33
CA ASN A 273 55.24 10.62 7.31
C ASN A 273 55.88 10.75 8.70
N LEU A 274 55.08 11.02 9.74
CA LEU A 274 55.57 11.09 11.13
C LEU A 274 56.16 9.74 11.57
N GLN A 275 55.47 8.65 11.22
CA GLN A 275 55.94 7.29 11.48
C GLN A 275 57.28 7.02 10.80
N THR A 276 57.41 7.38 9.52
CA THR A 276 58.66 7.21 8.78
C THR A 276 59.79 8.04 9.39
N ILE A 277 59.53 9.25 9.87
CA ILE A 277 60.55 10.07 10.58
C ILE A 277 61.02 9.36 11.84
N ALA A 278 60.11 8.87 12.68
CA ALA A 278 60.46 8.13 13.91
C ALA A 278 61.32 6.91 13.60
N GLU A 279 60.92 6.12 12.60
CA GLU A 279 61.62 4.91 12.16
C GLU A 279 63.01 5.17 11.58
N SER A 280 63.13 6.15 10.69
CA SER A 280 64.41 6.54 10.09
C SER A 280 65.37 7.06 11.18
N LEU A 281 64.88 7.85 12.14
CA LEU A 281 65.69 8.29 13.28
C LEU A 281 66.11 7.12 14.18
N ALA A 282 65.21 6.17 14.48
CA ALA A 282 65.53 4.99 15.29
C ALA A 282 66.62 4.14 14.63
N THR A 283 66.49 3.91 13.32
CA THR A 283 67.39 3.05 12.54
C THR A 283 68.76 3.69 12.32
N ARG A 284 68.80 4.96 11.91
CA ARG A 284 70.05 5.68 11.60
C ARG A 284 70.81 6.11 12.86
N CYS A 285 70.10 6.61 13.87
CA CYS A 285 70.72 7.13 15.09
C CYS A 285 70.85 6.10 16.22
N ARG A 286 70.27 4.90 16.09
CA ARG A 286 70.34 3.78 17.04
C ARG A 286 70.02 4.17 18.50
N GLY A 287 68.89 4.85 18.71
CA GLY A 287 68.44 5.28 20.04
C GLY A 287 69.07 6.56 20.58
N ARG A 288 69.92 7.24 19.80
CA ARG A 288 70.49 8.55 20.15
C ARG A 288 69.63 9.75 19.72
N ALA A 289 68.58 9.52 18.93
CA ALA A 289 67.60 10.55 18.57
C ALA A 289 66.22 10.11 19.05
N TRP A 290 65.56 10.92 19.88
CA TRP A 290 64.24 10.63 20.45
C TRP A 290 63.18 11.58 19.89
N LEU A 291 61.98 11.06 19.69
CA LEU A 291 60.83 11.82 19.22
C LEU A 291 59.68 11.72 20.21
N VAL A 292 59.37 12.84 20.88
CA VAL A 292 58.30 12.96 21.87
C VAL A 292 57.23 13.89 21.31
N VAL A 293 56.00 13.40 21.16
CA VAL A 293 54.91 14.15 20.54
C VAL A 293 53.69 14.26 21.45
N THR A 294 52.92 15.34 21.34
CA THR A 294 51.63 15.49 22.05
C THR A 294 50.42 15.40 21.10
N ALA A 295 49.34 14.82 21.60
CA ALA A 295 48.05 14.74 20.89
C ALA A 295 46.85 14.85 21.84
N GLN A 296 45.73 15.42 21.36
CA GLN A 296 44.51 15.62 22.16
C GLN A 296 43.70 14.35 22.40
N GLU A 297 43.90 13.33 21.57
CA GLU A 297 43.14 12.07 21.63
C GLU A 297 44.10 10.88 21.72
N GLU A 298 43.59 9.75 22.23
CA GLU A 298 44.29 8.50 22.08
C GLU A 298 44.44 8.16 20.59
N MET A 299 45.55 7.52 20.21
CA MET A 299 45.73 7.02 18.84
C MET A 299 44.51 6.26 18.31
N LYS A 300 43.69 5.62 19.17
CA LYS A 300 42.47 4.88 18.76
C LYS A 300 41.29 5.78 18.34
N GLN A 301 41.14 6.97 18.90
CA GLN A 301 39.97 7.86 18.67
C GLN A 301 40.14 8.75 17.43
N ILE A 302 41.35 9.32 17.23
CA ILE A 302 41.72 10.08 16.01
C ILE A 302 41.50 9.24 14.74
N ILE A 303 41.50 7.91 14.91
CA ILE A 303 41.45 6.90 13.86
C ILE A 303 40.05 6.26 13.74
N GLY A 304 39.16 6.46 14.72
CA GLY A 304 37.88 5.74 14.85
C GLY A 304 36.74 6.21 13.93
N GLU A 305 36.82 7.41 13.36
CA GLU A 305 35.83 7.92 12.40
C GLU A 305 36.05 7.41 10.96
N MET A 306 37.12 6.65 10.71
CA MET A 306 37.49 6.17 9.38
C MET A 306 37.29 4.66 9.25
N GLU A 307 36.72 4.24 8.12
CA GLU A 307 36.19 2.90 7.83
C GLU A 307 37.16 1.74 8.10
N LYS A 308 36.56 0.58 8.44
CA LYS A 308 37.14 -0.71 8.86
C LYS A 308 38.19 -1.37 7.91
N GLN A 309 38.70 -0.70 6.87
CA GLN A 309 39.54 -1.32 5.83
C GLN A 309 41.07 -1.20 6.00
N GLN A 310 41.61 -0.49 6.99
CA GLN A 310 43.07 -0.25 7.10
C GLN A 310 43.78 -0.96 8.28
N GLY A 311 43.21 -2.06 8.79
CA GLY A 311 43.63 -2.81 9.99
C GLY A 311 45.14 -3.08 10.18
N ASN A 312 45.89 -3.28 9.08
CA ASN A 312 47.26 -3.80 9.12
C ASN A 312 48.35 -2.73 9.34
N ASP A 313 48.12 -1.48 8.94
CA ASP A 313 49.11 -0.40 9.16
C ASP A 313 49.11 0.08 10.63
N PHE A 314 48.04 -0.21 11.37
CA PHE A 314 47.84 0.24 12.75
C PHE A 314 48.66 -0.52 13.81
N SER A 315 48.98 -1.81 13.59
CA SER A 315 49.87 -2.54 14.51
C SER A 315 51.28 -1.95 14.48
N LYS A 316 51.75 -1.55 13.29
CA LYS A 316 53.10 -1.01 13.08
C LYS A 316 53.30 0.37 13.72
N ILE A 317 52.25 1.20 13.81
CA ILE A 317 52.34 2.53 14.46
C ILE A 317 52.54 2.39 15.98
N LYS A 318 51.81 1.47 16.62
CA LYS A 318 51.96 1.18 18.05
C LYS A 318 53.37 0.69 18.40
N ASP A 319 53.95 -0.11 17.51
CA ASP A 319 55.32 -0.63 17.71
C ASP A 319 56.38 0.47 17.59
N ARG A 320 56.10 1.58 16.87
CA ARG A 320 57.05 2.70 16.69
C ARG A 320 56.95 3.76 17.79
N PHE A 321 55.75 4.00 18.32
CA PHE A 321 55.50 4.82 19.51
C PHE A 321 55.13 3.92 20.70
N ALA A 322 56.09 3.10 21.13
CA ALA A 322 55.87 2.03 22.11
C ALA A 322 55.58 2.55 23.53
N ILE A 323 55.84 3.83 23.81
CA ILE A 323 55.69 4.45 25.13
C ILE A 323 54.51 5.45 25.10
N PRO A 324 53.27 4.99 25.39
CA PRO A 324 52.11 5.87 25.51
C PRO A 324 52.03 6.50 26.91
N MET A 325 52.16 7.82 26.99
CA MET A 325 51.90 8.58 28.22
C MET A 325 50.49 9.19 28.13
N LYS A 326 49.51 8.52 28.73
CA LYS A 326 48.13 9.04 28.80
C LYS A 326 47.94 9.85 30.08
N LEU A 327 47.49 11.10 29.93
CA LEU A 327 47.06 11.97 31.01
C LEU A 327 45.54 11.88 31.19
N THR A 328 45.08 11.53 32.39
CA THR A 328 43.66 11.28 32.68
C THR A 328 43.02 12.41 33.49
N SER A 329 41.70 12.32 33.69
CA SER A 329 40.93 13.30 34.48
C SER A 329 41.37 13.37 35.94
N ALA A 330 41.89 12.26 36.47
CA ALA A 330 42.42 12.18 37.82
C ALA A 330 43.65 13.08 37.99
N ASP A 331 44.46 13.24 36.94
CA ASP A 331 45.62 14.13 36.96
C ASP A 331 45.20 15.58 37.14
N VAL A 332 44.13 16.04 36.46
CA VAL A 332 43.71 17.44 36.56
C VAL A 332 43.11 17.75 37.92
N ALA A 333 42.32 16.83 38.49
CA ALA A 333 41.82 16.98 39.85
C ALA A 333 42.98 17.06 40.86
N GLU A 334 43.98 16.19 40.75
CA GLU A 334 45.16 16.20 41.62
C GLU A 334 46.00 17.48 41.45
N VAL A 335 46.14 17.98 40.21
CA VAL A 335 46.81 19.26 39.93
C VAL A 335 46.06 20.42 40.56
N VAL A 336 44.73 20.51 40.44
CA VAL A 336 43.95 21.58 41.09
C VAL A 336 44.09 21.46 42.61
N GLN A 337 43.98 20.26 43.17
CA GLN A 337 44.09 20.01 44.61
C GLN A 337 45.45 20.42 45.17
N LYS A 338 46.56 19.96 44.57
CA LYS A 338 47.93 20.25 45.06
C LYS A 338 48.43 21.63 44.68
N ARG A 339 48.06 22.16 43.50
CA ARG A 339 48.55 23.47 43.03
C ARG A 339 47.71 24.61 43.59
N LEU A 340 46.39 24.52 43.50
CA LEU A 340 45.49 25.62 43.86
C LEU A 340 44.94 25.49 45.28
N LEU A 341 44.54 24.29 45.69
CA LEU A 341 43.73 24.08 46.89
C LEU A 341 44.52 23.55 48.09
N LEU A 342 45.85 23.47 48.03
CA LEU A 342 46.65 22.98 49.15
C LEU A 342 46.36 23.80 50.40
N LYS A 343 46.10 23.11 51.52
CA LYS A 343 45.61 23.73 52.76
C LYS A 343 46.75 23.94 53.73
N ASN A 344 46.71 25.06 54.47
CA ASN A 344 47.59 25.23 55.61
C ASN A 344 47.14 24.34 56.79
N PRO A 345 48.00 24.08 57.79
CA PRO A 345 47.66 23.18 58.90
C PRO A 345 46.39 23.56 59.65
N HIS A 346 46.15 24.86 59.84
CA HIS A 346 44.95 25.38 60.52
C HIS A 346 43.66 25.11 59.72
N GLY A 347 43.69 25.35 58.41
CA GLY A 347 42.59 25.07 57.50
C GLY A 347 42.27 23.57 57.41
N ALA A 348 43.30 22.72 57.40
CA ALA A 348 43.11 21.26 57.40
C ALA A 348 42.41 20.74 58.67
N GLU A 349 42.69 21.35 59.83
CA GLU A 349 42.03 20.99 61.09
C GLU A 349 40.55 21.38 61.09
N ILE A 350 40.22 22.62 60.71
CA ILE A 350 38.83 23.10 60.64
C ILE A 350 38.00 22.27 59.66
N LEU A 351 38.53 22.02 58.46
CA LEU A 351 37.84 21.19 57.47
C LEU A 351 37.68 19.75 57.93
N GLY A 352 38.62 19.23 58.73
CA GLY A 352 38.49 17.93 59.36
C GLY A 352 37.30 17.83 60.30
N GLN A 353 37.01 18.87 61.09
CA GLN A 353 35.83 18.93 61.95
C GLN A 353 34.54 19.00 61.12
N VAL A 354 34.51 19.83 60.08
CA VAL A 354 33.36 19.91 59.15
C VAL A 354 33.08 18.57 58.49
N TYR A 355 34.14 17.82 58.13
CA TYR A 355 33.99 16.47 57.58
C TYR A 355 33.34 15.51 58.57
N GLU A 356 33.80 15.47 59.83
CA GLU A 356 33.26 14.57 60.86
C GLU A 356 31.78 14.85 61.15
N GLU A 357 31.37 16.12 61.12
CA GLU A 357 29.97 16.53 61.29
C GLU A 357 29.08 16.13 60.11
N GLN A 358 29.57 16.25 58.88
CA GLN A 358 28.75 16.17 57.66
C GLN A 358 28.92 14.89 56.84
N VAL A 359 29.88 14.02 57.16
CA VAL A 359 30.19 12.80 56.38
C VAL A 359 28.97 11.90 56.15
N ASN A 360 28.08 11.80 57.13
CA ASN A 360 26.84 11.01 57.03
C ASN A 360 25.83 11.61 56.04
N ASN A 361 25.87 12.93 55.83
CA ASN A 361 24.97 13.65 54.94
C ASN A 361 25.47 13.69 53.49
N PHE A 362 26.76 13.42 53.23
CA PHE A 362 27.36 13.51 51.89
C PHE A 362 26.71 12.59 50.85
N LYS A 363 26.19 11.42 51.25
CA LYS A 363 25.42 10.56 50.34
C LYS A 363 24.09 11.22 49.96
N THR A 364 23.42 11.87 50.90
CA THR A 364 22.16 12.59 50.62
C THR A 364 22.40 13.81 49.76
N PHE A 365 23.52 14.53 49.97
CA PHE A 365 23.83 15.77 49.26
C PHE A 365 24.35 15.55 47.84
N PHE A 366 25.19 14.54 47.60
CA PHE A 366 26.00 14.45 46.37
C PHE A 366 25.81 13.16 45.56
N ASP A 367 24.85 12.30 45.93
CA ASP A 367 24.58 11.06 45.19
C ASP A 367 23.55 11.29 44.07
N PHE A 368 23.98 11.07 42.83
CA PHE A 368 23.18 11.23 41.63
C PHE A 368 22.20 10.07 41.45
N GLY A 369 20.93 10.39 41.16
CA GLY A 369 19.86 9.41 41.00
C GLY A 369 19.44 9.17 39.54
N ASP A 370 18.34 8.43 39.39
CA ASP A 370 17.49 8.38 38.17
C ASP A 370 18.17 7.75 36.92
N GLY A 371 19.15 6.88 37.15
CA GLY A 371 19.90 6.20 36.08
C GLY A 371 20.93 7.08 35.37
N SER A 372 21.39 8.17 36.02
CA SER A 372 22.62 8.87 35.63
C SER A 372 23.85 8.05 36.02
N GLN A 373 24.99 8.34 35.39
CA GLN A 373 26.27 7.75 35.81
C GLN A 373 26.56 8.10 37.28
N SER A 374 27.01 7.11 38.06
CA SER A 374 27.45 7.35 39.44
C SER A 374 28.79 8.09 39.40
N TYR A 375 28.80 9.32 39.94
CA TYR A 375 30.01 10.11 40.11
C TYR A 375 30.64 9.79 41.47
N ARG A 376 31.98 9.83 41.54
CA ARG A 376 32.69 9.57 42.79
C ARG A 376 32.42 10.71 43.79
N ASN A 377 32.11 10.33 45.03
CA ASN A 377 32.00 11.25 46.15
C ASN A 377 33.35 11.36 46.91
N PHE A 378 33.40 12.09 48.02
CA PHE A 378 34.56 12.12 48.91
C PHE A 378 34.91 10.71 49.40
N ARG A 379 36.21 10.38 49.44
CA ARG A 379 36.69 9.03 49.79
C ARG A 379 36.90 8.90 51.29
N ASP A 380 37.57 9.90 51.84
CA ASP A 380 37.99 10.00 53.23
C ASP A 380 38.12 11.48 53.62
N ARG A 381 38.48 11.73 54.88
CA ARG A 381 38.73 13.06 55.44
C ARG A 381 39.80 13.81 54.65
N GLU A 382 40.89 13.14 54.29
CA GLU A 382 41.99 13.77 53.54
C GLU A 382 41.52 14.26 52.18
N HIS A 383 40.77 13.43 51.44
CA HIS A 383 40.23 13.81 50.14
C HIS A 383 39.26 15.00 50.23
N PHE A 384 38.47 15.08 51.31
CA PHE A 384 37.61 16.26 51.56
C PHE A 384 38.45 17.52 51.75
N VAL A 385 39.47 17.47 52.61
CA VAL A 385 40.35 18.61 52.88
C VAL A 385 41.05 19.11 51.61
N TYR A 386 41.55 18.19 50.77
CA TYR A 386 42.25 18.54 49.54
C TYR A 386 41.33 19.09 48.44
N ALA A 387 40.09 18.61 48.34
CA ALA A 387 39.15 19.02 47.30
C ALA A 387 38.34 20.27 47.64
N TYR A 388 38.08 20.53 48.93
CA TYR A 388 37.26 21.66 49.39
C TYR A 388 37.81 23.02 48.89
N PRO A 389 36.97 23.96 48.42
CA PRO A 389 35.50 24.00 48.45
C PRO A 389 34.80 23.33 47.24
N PHE A 390 35.52 22.54 46.44
CA PHE A 390 34.96 21.81 45.30
C PHE A 390 34.57 20.38 45.68
N ILE A 391 33.60 19.84 44.96
CA ILE A 391 33.10 18.47 45.17
C ILE A 391 33.70 17.56 44.09
N PRO A 392 34.13 16.32 44.40
CA PRO A 392 34.86 15.47 43.45
C PRO A 392 34.17 15.23 42.10
N TYR A 393 32.82 15.18 42.06
CA TYR A 393 32.10 15.04 40.79
C TYR A 393 32.34 16.22 39.86
N GLN A 394 32.57 17.44 40.37
CA GLN A 394 32.68 18.66 39.57
C GLN A 394 33.87 18.61 38.61
N PHE A 395 35.00 18.02 39.02
CA PHE A 395 36.16 17.85 38.14
C PHE A 395 35.82 16.96 36.93
N THR A 396 35.16 15.84 37.19
CA THR A 396 34.82 14.85 36.14
C THR A 396 33.66 15.29 35.26
N LEU A 397 32.61 15.87 35.85
CA LEU A 397 31.45 16.39 35.13
C LEU A 397 31.81 17.62 34.31
N PHE A 398 32.61 18.55 34.85
CA PHE A 398 33.03 19.74 34.11
C PHE A 398 33.92 19.37 32.91
N GLN A 399 34.82 18.40 33.09
CA GLN A 399 35.59 17.88 31.96
C GLN A 399 34.69 17.32 30.86
N ALA A 400 33.71 16.49 31.22
CA ALA A 400 32.77 15.93 30.26
C ALA A 400 31.96 17.03 29.56
N ALA A 401 31.51 18.04 30.31
CA ALA A 401 30.82 19.22 29.78
C ALA A 401 31.66 19.96 28.71
N ILE A 402 32.93 20.26 29.01
CA ILE A 402 33.82 20.95 28.06
C ILE A 402 34.09 20.12 26.81
N GLN A 403 34.31 18.80 26.96
CA GLN A 403 34.48 17.89 25.82
C GLN A 403 33.25 17.91 24.92
N SER A 404 32.06 17.70 25.49
CA SER A 404 30.82 17.66 24.72
C SER A 404 30.48 19.03 24.10
N LEU A 405 30.71 20.14 24.80
CA LEU A 405 30.54 21.49 24.22
C LEU A 405 31.51 21.74 23.05
N SER A 406 32.73 21.22 23.13
CA SER A 406 33.72 21.32 22.05
C SER A 406 33.33 20.49 20.83
N GLU A 407 32.84 19.26 21.03
CA GLU A 407 32.31 18.40 19.95
C GLU A 407 31.14 19.07 19.21
N HIS A 408 30.36 19.90 19.92
CA HIS A 408 29.23 20.65 19.39
C HIS A 408 29.58 22.10 19.00
N ASP A 409 30.86 22.40 18.70
CA ASP A 409 31.29 23.67 18.12
C ASP A 409 30.92 24.91 19.00
N ALA A 410 30.85 24.79 20.34
CA ALA A 410 30.41 25.89 21.21
C ALA A 410 31.47 27.00 21.46
N PHE A 411 32.75 26.72 21.20
CA PHE A 411 33.87 27.64 21.48
C PHE A 411 34.35 28.42 20.25
N GLU A 412 34.91 29.61 20.43
CA GLU A 412 35.45 30.41 19.33
C GLU A 412 36.67 29.72 18.69
N GLY A 413 36.70 29.58 17.36
CA GLY A 413 37.72 28.83 16.62
C GLY A 413 37.68 27.32 16.90
N ARG A 414 37.63 26.48 15.85
CA ARG A 414 37.44 25.01 16.02
C ARG A 414 38.40 24.37 17.02
N HIS A 415 39.62 24.90 17.18
CA HIS A 415 40.59 24.42 18.17
C HIS A 415 41.53 25.50 18.77
N SER A 416 41.32 26.79 18.48
CA SER A 416 42.33 27.84 18.77
C SER A 416 42.02 28.75 19.96
N SER A 417 40.77 29.00 20.33
CA SER A 417 40.45 30.10 21.27
C SER A 417 40.07 29.66 22.69
N VAL A 418 40.07 28.36 22.98
CA VAL A 418 40.09 27.87 24.37
C VAL A 418 41.54 27.80 24.89
N GLY A 419 42.52 27.93 23.98
CA GLY A 419 43.95 27.83 24.26
C GLY A 419 44.38 28.60 25.51
N GLU A 420 43.88 29.82 25.71
CA GLU A 420 44.35 30.73 26.77
C GLU A 420 43.91 30.39 28.21
N ARG A 421 42.87 29.55 28.41
CA ARG A 421 42.35 29.22 29.76
C ARG A 421 42.30 27.72 30.01
N SER A 422 43.35 27.21 30.64
CA SER A 422 43.40 25.85 31.20
C SER A 422 42.23 25.59 32.17
N MET A 423 41.80 24.33 32.30
CA MET A 423 40.80 23.89 33.29
C MET A 423 41.15 24.41 34.70
N LEU A 424 42.44 24.41 35.06
CA LEU A 424 42.96 24.99 36.29
C LEU A 424 42.58 26.48 36.46
N GLY A 425 42.61 27.25 35.38
CA GLY A 425 42.25 28.67 35.36
C GLY A 425 40.77 28.90 35.67
N VAL A 426 39.87 28.02 35.20
CA VAL A 426 38.44 28.08 35.55
C VAL A 426 38.25 27.82 37.04
N PHE A 427 38.81 26.73 37.57
CA PHE A 427 38.75 26.43 39.01
C PHE A 427 39.37 27.55 39.87
N GLN A 428 40.44 28.18 39.38
CA GLN A 428 41.04 29.34 40.03
C GLN A 428 40.08 30.53 40.06
N GLN A 429 39.44 30.87 38.94
CA GLN A 429 38.47 31.97 38.90
C GLN A 429 37.28 31.71 39.83
N VAL A 430 36.77 30.47 39.87
CA VAL A 430 35.72 30.09 40.82
C VAL A 430 36.21 30.23 42.26
N ALA A 431 37.41 29.74 42.58
CA ALA A 431 38.00 29.87 43.91
C ALA A 431 38.21 31.33 44.33
N ILE A 432 38.62 32.20 43.41
CA ILE A 432 38.74 33.65 43.64
C ILE A 432 37.36 34.26 43.91
N ARG A 433 36.34 33.87 43.14
CA ARG A 433 34.97 34.39 43.27
C ARG A 433 34.34 34.08 44.62
N ILE A 434 34.62 32.90 45.18
CA ILE A 434 34.11 32.47 46.49
C ILE A 434 35.09 32.74 47.63
N ALA A 435 36.27 33.31 47.39
CA ALA A 435 37.33 33.43 48.40
C ALA A 435 36.92 34.19 49.68
N GLU A 436 35.99 35.14 49.56
CA GLU A 436 35.48 35.96 50.68
C GLU A 436 34.31 35.30 51.44
N GLN A 437 33.85 34.13 51.00
CA GLN A 437 32.76 33.39 51.64
C GLN A 437 33.23 32.66 52.92
N GLY A 438 32.26 32.32 53.77
CA GLY A 438 32.50 31.59 55.02
C GLY A 438 32.89 30.13 54.79
N ILE A 439 33.46 29.50 55.82
CA ILE A 439 33.66 28.05 55.85
C ILE A 439 32.27 27.37 55.85
N ARG A 440 32.14 26.24 55.13
CA ARG A 440 30.91 25.48 54.78
C ARG A 440 30.22 25.89 53.48
N GLU A 441 30.63 26.98 52.87
CA GLU A 441 30.23 27.34 51.50
C GLU A 441 30.96 26.47 50.47
N LEU A 442 30.30 26.19 49.35
CA LEU A 442 30.72 25.30 48.28
C LEU A 442 30.66 26.00 46.94
N ALA A 443 31.54 25.61 46.03
CA ALA A 443 31.46 26.06 44.64
C ALA A 443 30.25 25.41 43.96
N THR A 444 29.37 26.19 43.34
CA THR A 444 28.27 25.67 42.51
C THR A 444 28.67 25.54 41.04
N PHE A 445 27.99 24.66 40.31
CA PHE A 445 28.39 24.31 38.94
C PHE A 445 28.18 25.46 37.93
N ASP A 446 27.24 26.36 38.18
CA ASP A 446 27.02 27.58 37.38
C ASP A 446 28.22 28.53 37.39
N LEU A 447 29.01 28.55 38.46
CA LEU A 447 30.23 29.38 38.52
C LEU A 447 31.28 28.93 37.49
N MET A 448 31.27 27.65 37.11
CA MET A 448 32.15 27.11 36.07
C MET A 448 31.82 27.71 34.70
N PHE A 449 30.54 28.01 34.45
CA PHE A 449 30.11 28.69 33.23
C PHE A 449 30.73 30.10 33.14
N GLU A 450 30.73 30.84 34.25
CA GLU A 450 31.34 32.18 34.28
C GLU A 450 32.84 32.14 33.93
N GLY A 451 33.55 31.08 34.33
CA GLY A 451 34.97 30.96 34.03
C GLY A 451 35.28 30.72 32.54
N ILE A 452 34.37 30.10 31.81
CA ILE A 452 34.49 29.83 30.36
C ILE A 452 33.71 30.83 29.48
N ARG A 453 32.92 31.73 30.08
CA ARG A 453 31.98 32.61 29.38
C ARG A 453 32.60 33.33 28.18
N THR A 454 33.81 33.86 28.34
CA THR A 454 34.50 34.63 27.28
C THR A 454 35.08 33.76 26.16
N ALA A 455 35.21 32.45 26.35
CA ALA A 455 35.70 31.52 25.33
C ALA A 455 34.56 30.95 24.46
N LEU A 456 33.31 31.08 24.90
CA LEU A 456 32.12 30.65 24.16
C LEU A 456 31.84 31.59 22.99
N LYS A 457 31.30 31.06 21.89
CA LYS A 457 30.89 31.86 20.73
C LYS A 457 29.86 32.94 21.11
N SER A 458 29.95 34.09 20.45
CA SER A 458 29.09 35.25 20.71
C SER A 458 27.57 34.97 20.71
N HIS A 459 27.06 34.02 19.91
CA HIS A 459 25.62 33.68 19.90
C HIS A 459 25.17 32.99 21.21
N ILE A 460 25.98 32.06 21.74
CA ILE A 460 25.73 31.40 23.03
C ILE A 460 25.74 32.43 24.17
N GLN A 461 26.71 33.34 24.14
CA GLN A 461 26.78 34.42 25.13
C GLN A 461 25.53 35.31 25.07
N LYS A 462 25.03 35.62 23.87
CA LYS A 462 23.80 36.41 23.68
C LYS A 462 22.58 35.71 24.27
N ALA A 463 22.40 34.41 24.04
CA ALA A 463 21.26 33.66 24.57
C ALA A 463 21.19 33.76 26.11
N VAL A 464 22.32 33.58 26.80
CA VAL A 464 22.41 33.70 28.27
C VAL A 464 22.25 35.15 28.74
N LEU A 465 22.84 36.13 28.03
CA LEU A 465 22.66 37.57 28.32
C LEU A 465 21.19 38.00 28.21
N VAL A 466 20.44 37.46 27.25
CA VAL A 466 19.01 37.74 27.10
C VAL A 466 18.23 37.15 28.28
N ALA A 467 18.54 35.93 28.71
CA ALA A 467 17.98 35.37 29.93
C ALA A 467 18.31 36.23 31.17
N GLU A 468 19.56 36.65 31.36
CA GLU A 468 19.99 37.52 32.46
C GLU A 468 19.19 38.84 32.53
N ARG A 469 18.78 39.40 31.39
CA ARG A 469 18.04 40.67 31.33
C ARG A 469 16.53 40.50 31.50
N ASN A 470 15.97 39.38 31.03
CA ASN A 470 14.53 39.22 30.85
C ASN A 470 13.86 38.31 31.88
N LEU A 471 14.58 37.40 32.55
CA LEU A 471 13.95 36.43 33.47
C LEU A 471 13.51 37.03 34.81
N GLY A 472 14.25 38.02 35.34
CA GLY A 472 13.99 38.64 36.64
C GLY A 472 14.29 37.78 37.88
N ASP A 473 14.61 36.49 37.71
CA ASP A 473 15.03 35.56 38.78
C ASP A 473 16.49 35.12 38.58
N ASP A 474 17.38 35.61 39.45
CA ASP A 474 18.82 35.31 39.41
C ASP A 474 19.12 33.81 39.63
N PHE A 475 18.33 33.11 40.45
CA PHE A 475 18.54 31.68 40.69
C PHE A 475 18.16 30.85 39.46
N ALA A 476 17.07 31.19 38.77
CA ALA A 476 16.70 30.55 37.52
C ALA A 476 17.75 30.76 36.43
N VAL A 477 18.38 31.93 36.36
CA VAL A 477 19.53 32.18 35.46
C VAL A 477 20.72 31.28 35.81
N ARG A 478 21.02 31.09 37.09
CA ARG A 478 22.09 30.16 37.53
C ARG A 478 21.79 28.72 37.15
N VAL A 479 20.55 28.27 37.34
CA VAL A 479 20.09 26.94 36.91
C VAL A 479 20.24 26.77 35.39
N LEU A 480 19.89 27.80 34.61
CA LEU A 480 20.05 27.79 33.16
C LEU A 480 21.52 27.62 32.74
N LYS A 481 22.45 28.33 33.40
CA LYS A 481 23.90 28.20 33.17
C LYS A 481 24.41 26.79 33.47
N ALA A 482 23.92 26.18 34.56
CA ALA A 482 24.27 24.80 34.89
C ALA A 482 23.71 23.81 33.85
N LEU A 483 22.47 23.98 33.39
CA LEU A 483 21.85 23.15 32.35
C LEU A 483 22.56 23.28 31.00
N PHE A 484 23.02 24.48 30.64
CA PHE A 484 23.81 24.70 29.44
C PHE A 484 25.09 23.86 29.45
N LEU A 485 25.84 23.85 30.56
CA LEU A 485 27.08 23.08 30.67
C LEU A 485 26.86 21.57 30.47
N VAL A 486 25.73 21.04 30.95
CA VAL A 486 25.45 19.60 30.90
C VAL A 486 24.63 19.16 29.69
N LYS A 487 24.22 20.07 28.79
CA LYS A 487 23.32 19.77 27.66
C LYS A 487 23.76 18.55 26.84
N TYR A 488 25.03 18.53 26.43
CA TYR A 488 25.55 17.49 25.54
C TYR A 488 26.19 16.31 26.28
N VAL A 489 26.11 16.28 27.62
CA VAL A 489 26.72 15.23 28.44
C VAL A 489 25.80 14.01 28.48
N LYS A 490 26.02 13.06 27.56
CA LYS A 490 25.17 11.86 27.36
C LYS A 490 24.86 11.06 28.64
N ASN A 491 25.79 11.00 29.58
CA ASN A 491 25.68 10.19 30.79
C ASN A 491 25.03 10.92 31.97
N TYR A 492 24.67 12.19 31.79
CA TYR A 492 24.06 13.03 32.82
C TYR A 492 22.57 13.24 32.51
N LYS A 493 21.70 12.94 33.47
CA LYS A 493 20.27 13.29 33.37
C LYS A 493 19.95 14.44 34.30
N ALA A 494 19.54 15.56 33.73
CA ALA A 494 19.10 16.76 34.42
C ALA A 494 17.70 16.60 35.03
N THR A 495 17.58 15.79 36.08
CA THR A 495 16.36 15.73 36.92
C THR A 495 16.39 16.82 37.99
N VAL A 496 15.25 17.17 38.58
CA VAL A 496 15.16 18.14 39.69
C VAL A 496 16.18 17.82 40.80
N ARG A 497 16.31 16.53 41.14
CA ARG A 497 17.30 16.04 42.11
C ARG A 497 18.72 16.34 41.66
N ASN A 498 19.10 15.94 40.45
CA ASN A 498 20.48 16.07 39.98
C ASN A 498 20.89 17.53 39.75
N VAL A 499 19.96 18.40 39.32
CA VAL A 499 20.18 19.85 39.23
C VAL A 499 20.34 20.47 40.63
N SER A 500 19.59 20.01 41.62
CA SER A 500 19.76 20.45 43.02
C SER A 500 21.17 20.16 43.55
N ILE A 501 21.78 19.04 43.14
CA ILE A 501 23.18 18.71 43.49
C ILE A 501 24.14 19.73 42.86
N LEU A 502 23.94 20.10 41.59
CA LEU A 502 24.77 21.10 40.90
C LEU A 502 24.70 22.49 41.53
N MET A 503 23.56 22.83 42.12
CA MET A 503 23.26 24.14 42.69
C MET A 503 23.50 24.22 44.20
N MET A 504 24.02 23.15 44.84
CA MET A 504 24.33 23.14 46.27
C MET A 504 25.49 24.09 46.60
N ASP A 505 25.18 25.21 47.25
CA ASP A 505 26.14 26.24 47.64
C ASP A 505 26.59 26.16 49.11
N ASN A 506 25.86 25.47 49.99
CA ASN A 506 26.20 25.40 51.41
C ASN A 506 25.85 24.03 52.03
N LEU A 507 26.72 23.50 52.90
CA LEU A 507 26.54 22.21 53.58
C LEU A 507 25.41 22.16 54.62
N ASP A 508 24.97 23.31 55.12
CA ASP A 508 23.89 23.43 56.13
C ASP A 508 22.51 23.68 55.51
N ARG A 509 22.40 23.72 54.18
CA ARG A 509 21.16 24.05 53.48
C ARG A 509 20.17 22.88 53.49
N ASP A 510 18.88 23.19 53.65
CA ASP A 510 17.81 22.19 53.57
C ASP A 510 17.63 21.70 52.12
N VAL A 511 17.86 20.40 51.92
CA VAL A 511 17.74 19.71 50.63
C VAL A 511 16.32 19.79 50.07
N SER A 512 15.30 19.76 50.92
CA SER A 512 13.90 19.85 50.50
C SER A 512 13.57 21.26 49.99
N ALA A 513 14.03 22.29 50.70
CA ALA A 513 13.87 23.68 50.27
C ALA A 513 14.61 23.96 48.95
N MET A 514 15.83 23.44 48.79
CA MET A 514 16.58 23.53 47.53
C MET A 514 15.84 22.87 46.37
N ARG A 515 15.31 21.66 46.55
CA ARG A 515 14.55 20.96 45.50
C ARG A 515 13.35 21.76 45.03
N LYS A 516 12.59 22.33 45.97
CA LYS A 516 11.43 23.16 45.65
C LYS A 516 11.83 24.41 44.85
N GLN A 517 12.91 25.08 45.25
CA GLN A 517 13.42 26.26 44.54
C GLN A 517 13.91 25.92 43.12
N VAL A 518 14.57 24.76 42.95
CA VAL A 518 14.97 24.26 41.62
C VAL A 518 13.76 23.92 40.76
N GLU A 519 12.72 23.31 41.33
CA GLU A 519 11.48 23.01 40.60
C GLU A 519 10.77 24.30 40.12
N GLU A 520 10.67 25.31 40.97
CA GLU A 520 10.12 26.63 40.61
C GLU A 520 10.93 27.30 39.48
N ALA A 521 12.26 27.26 39.57
CA ALA A 521 13.15 27.78 38.54
C ALA A 521 13.02 27.04 37.20
N LEU A 522 12.95 25.70 37.22
CA LEU A 522 12.77 24.89 36.01
C LEU A 522 11.42 25.16 35.35
N ASN A 523 10.35 25.30 36.13
CA ASN A 523 9.02 25.64 35.62
C ASN A 523 9.03 27.01 34.93
N LEU A 524 9.69 28.02 35.52
CA LEU A 524 9.83 29.35 34.91
C LEU A 524 10.61 29.30 33.58
N LEU A 525 11.73 28.56 33.55
CA LEU A 525 12.56 28.41 32.35
C LEU A 525 11.82 27.66 31.23
N GLU A 526 11.01 26.66 31.57
CA GLU A 526 10.19 25.90 30.63
C GLU A 526 9.07 26.77 30.03
N GLN A 527 8.39 27.56 30.87
CA GLN A 527 7.37 28.51 30.42
C GLN A 527 7.94 29.52 29.42
N GLN A 528 9.14 30.04 29.69
CA GLN A 528 9.83 31.00 28.82
C GLN A 528 10.59 30.34 27.64
N THR A 529 10.47 29.01 27.47
CA THR A 529 11.06 28.23 26.37
C THR A 529 12.60 28.38 26.29
N TYR A 530 13.27 28.49 27.44
CA TYR A 530 14.74 28.36 27.51
C TYR A 530 15.17 26.90 27.67
N ILE A 531 14.28 26.06 28.20
CA ILE A 531 14.50 24.64 28.40
C ILE A 531 13.28 23.86 27.91
N GLN A 532 13.45 22.58 27.64
CA GLN A 532 12.38 21.62 27.37
C GLN A 532 12.38 20.51 28.42
N ARG A 533 11.21 19.90 28.63
CA ARG A 533 11.04 18.75 29.51
C ARG A 533 10.73 17.49 28.70
N ASN A 534 11.57 16.48 28.86
CA ASN A 534 11.39 15.14 28.29
C ASN A 534 11.17 14.14 29.44
N GLY A 535 9.90 13.90 29.79
CA GLY A 535 9.54 13.07 30.94
C GLY A 535 9.93 13.71 32.27
N SER A 536 10.98 13.20 32.92
CA SER A 536 11.56 13.74 34.17
C SER A 536 12.87 14.50 33.97
N VAL A 537 13.35 14.62 32.73
CA VAL A 537 14.64 15.23 32.39
C VAL A 537 14.41 16.58 31.73
N TYR A 538 15.17 17.59 32.16
CA TYR A 538 15.14 18.95 31.62
C TYR A 538 16.36 19.21 30.76
N GLU A 539 16.19 19.87 29.61
CA GLU A 539 17.29 20.12 28.69
C GLU A 539 17.30 21.56 28.23
N TYR A 540 18.48 22.19 28.21
CA TYR A 540 18.70 23.51 27.63
C TYR A 540 18.38 23.50 26.13
N LEU A 541 17.68 24.52 25.62
CA LEU A 541 17.40 24.69 24.19
C LEU A 541 18.40 25.66 23.53
N THR A 542 19.03 25.26 22.42
CA THR A 542 19.79 26.20 21.57
C THR A 542 18.86 27.22 20.90
N ASP A 543 19.41 28.27 20.31
CA ASP A 543 18.60 29.26 19.59
C ASP A 543 17.78 28.59 18.46
N GLU A 544 18.38 27.68 17.67
CA GLU A 544 17.62 26.96 16.62
C GLU A 544 16.59 25.99 17.18
N GLU A 545 16.89 25.29 18.28
CA GLU A 545 15.93 24.40 18.94
C GLU A 545 14.78 25.19 19.58
N LYS A 546 15.08 26.37 20.12
CA LYS A 546 14.09 27.29 20.70
C LYS A 546 13.15 27.82 19.63
N ASP A 547 13.67 28.22 18.47
CA ASP A 547 12.87 28.65 17.33
C ASP A 547 11.93 27.52 16.88
N VAL A 548 12.46 26.31 16.69
CA VAL A 548 11.67 25.12 16.35
C VAL A 548 10.60 24.82 17.41
N GLU A 549 10.96 24.88 18.70
CA GLU A 549 10.01 24.63 19.80
C GLU A 549 8.92 25.69 19.87
N GLN A 550 9.24 26.96 19.64
CA GLN A 550 8.26 28.04 19.56
C GLN A 550 7.34 27.87 18.35
N GLU A 551 7.87 27.49 17.19
CA GLU A 551 7.06 27.21 16.00
C GLU A 551 6.13 26.01 16.21
N ILE A 552 6.59 24.95 16.88
CA ILE A 552 5.73 23.82 17.28
C ILE A 552 4.62 24.31 18.21
N LYS A 553 4.93 25.12 19.24
CA LYS A 553 3.91 25.67 20.17
C LYS A 553 2.88 26.56 19.44
N ASN A 554 3.34 27.34 18.46
CA ASN A 554 2.52 28.24 17.63
C ASN A 554 1.81 27.54 16.48
N THR A 555 2.02 26.24 16.25
CA THR A 555 1.33 25.49 15.20
C THR A 555 -0.14 25.33 15.57
N ASP A 556 -1.03 25.81 14.70
CA ASP A 556 -2.47 25.66 14.91
C ASP A 556 -2.94 24.24 14.57
N VAL A 557 -3.72 23.65 15.48
CA VAL A 557 -4.33 22.32 15.32
C VAL A 557 -5.81 22.46 15.64
N GLU A 558 -6.65 21.89 14.77
CA GLU A 558 -8.10 21.91 14.96
C GLU A 558 -8.51 20.89 16.04
N ASN A 559 -9.52 21.21 16.85
CA ASN A 559 -10.01 20.29 17.89
C ASN A 559 -10.54 18.96 17.28
N ALA A 560 -11.01 18.99 16.03
CA ALA A 560 -11.40 17.80 15.29
C ALA A 560 -10.20 16.84 15.08
N ASP A 561 -9.02 17.36 14.71
CA ASP A 561 -7.81 16.56 14.52
C ASP A 561 -7.36 15.87 15.82
N VAL A 562 -7.60 16.52 16.97
CA VAL A 562 -7.29 15.97 18.31
C VAL A 562 -8.28 14.86 18.66
N SER A 563 -9.57 15.07 18.41
CA SER A 563 -10.62 14.07 18.65
C SER A 563 -10.44 12.83 17.76
N ASP A 564 -10.08 13.02 16.48
CA ASP A 564 -9.77 11.94 15.55
C ASP A 564 -8.58 11.09 16.03
N GLU A 565 -7.57 11.73 16.62
CA GLU A 565 -6.42 11.02 17.16
C GLU A 565 -6.78 10.23 18.43
N LEU A 566 -7.58 10.82 19.31
CA LEU A 566 -8.10 10.12 20.48
C LEU A 566 -8.96 8.91 20.07
N ALA A 567 -9.81 9.06 19.04
CA ALA A 567 -10.60 7.95 18.51
C ALA A 567 -9.71 6.79 18.01
N LYS A 568 -8.58 7.09 17.34
CA LYS A 568 -7.60 6.06 16.95
C LYS A 568 -6.95 5.40 18.17
N LEU A 569 -6.56 6.16 19.20
CA LEU A 569 -5.99 5.61 20.43
C LEU A 569 -6.97 4.65 21.14
N ILE A 570 -8.25 4.98 21.15
CA ILE A 570 -9.27 4.14 21.80
C ILE A 570 -9.61 2.92 20.93
N PHE A 571 -10.10 3.13 19.71
CA PHE A 571 -10.67 2.06 18.90
C PHE A 571 -9.60 1.23 18.17
N ASP A 572 -8.57 1.87 17.61
CA ASP A 572 -7.58 1.16 16.78
C ASP A 572 -6.39 0.65 17.62
N HIS A 573 -6.04 1.30 18.73
CA HIS A 573 -4.94 0.87 19.61
C HIS A 573 -5.37 0.12 20.87
N THR A 574 -6.46 0.51 21.54
CA THR A 574 -6.88 -0.15 22.78
C THR A 574 -7.78 -1.34 22.50
N LEU A 575 -8.92 -1.12 21.83
CA LEU A 575 -9.88 -2.18 21.52
C LEU A 575 -9.40 -3.10 20.38
N LYS A 576 -8.76 -2.54 19.34
CA LYS A 576 -8.19 -3.26 18.17
C LYS A 576 -9.19 -4.13 17.39
N THR A 577 -10.48 -4.02 17.69
CA THR A 577 -11.53 -4.83 17.07
C THR A 577 -12.68 -3.94 16.64
N ARG A 578 -13.39 -4.38 15.59
CA ARG A 578 -14.62 -3.74 15.09
C ARG A 578 -15.87 -4.57 15.38
N LYS A 579 -15.66 -5.74 15.96
CA LYS A 579 -16.69 -6.68 16.37
C LYS A 579 -16.30 -7.27 17.72
N ILE A 580 -17.29 -7.52 18.56
CA ILE A 580 -17.09 -8.19 19.84
C ILE A 580 -17.71 -9.58 19.75
N ARG A 581 -16.92 -10.60 20.09
CA ARG A 581 -17.39 -11.97 20.17
C ARG A 581 -18.18 -12.17 21.46
N PHE A 582 -19.43 -12.61 21.36
CA PHE A 582 -20.25 -12.93 22.51
C PHE A 582 -20.01 -14.38 22.93
N ASP A 583 -19.39 -14.59 24.09
CA ASP A 583 -18.93 -15.92 24.51
C ASP A 583 -20.07 -16.94 24.68
N GLU A 584 -21.28 -16.50 25.04
CA GLU A 584 -22.43 -17.40 25.25
C GLU A 584 -22.91 -18.09 23.97
N ASN A 585 -22.78 -17.44 22.81
CA ASN A 585 -23.16 -18.01 21.52
C ASN A 585 -22.01 -18.12 20.51
N GLY A 586 -20.80 -17.70 20.90
CA GLY A 586 -19.60 -17.77 20.10
C GLY A 586 -19.58 -16.91 18.83
N GLN A 587 -20.48 -15.93 18.68
CA GLN A 587 -20.65 -15.11 17.45
C GLN A 587 -20.14 -13.68 17.59
N ASP A 588 -19.76 -13.07 16.46
CA ASP A 588 -19.20 -11.73 16.39
C ASP A 588 -20.26 -10.66 16.05
N TYR A 589 -20.46 -9.70 16.96
CA TYR A 589 -21.38 -8.58 16.78
C TYR A 589 -20.64 -7.29 16.42
N PRO A 590 -20.93 -6.66 15.26
CA PRO A 590 -20.35 -5.36 14.90
C PRO A 590 -20.99 -4.24 15.71
N PHE A 591 -20.22 -3.18 15.99
CA PHE A 591 -20.68 -2.02 16.75
C PHE A 591 -20.29 -0.68 16.11
N SER A 592 -21.12 0.34 16.31
CA SER A 592 -20.86 1.73 15.99
C SER A 592 -19.80 2.29 16.93
N ARG A 593 -18.81 2.98 16.39
CA ARG A 593 -17.77 3.65 17.18
C ARG A 593 -18.10 5.12 17.27
N LYS A 594 -18.50 5.60 18.45
CA LYS A 594 -18.82 7.02 18.67
C LYS A 594 -17.87 7.62 19.69
N LEU A 595 -17.37 8.82 19.42
CA LEU A 595 -16.62 9.64 20.37
C LEU A 595 -17.28 11.03 20.37
N ASP A 596 -17.73 11.50 21.53
CA ASP A 596 -18.35 12.82 21.70
C ASP A 596 -19.45 13.13 20.65
N ASP A 597 -20.39 12.18 20.48
CA ASP A 597 -21.48 12.21 19.50
C ASP A 597 -21.06 12.10 18.02
N HIS A 598 -19.75 12.06 17.74
CA HIS A 598 -19.23 11.88 16.39
C HIS A 598 -19.06 10.40 16.03
N LEU A 599 -19.62 9.99 14.89
CA LEU A 599 -19.57 8.60 14.41
C LEU A 599 -18.31 8.33 13.57
N PHE A 600 -17.55 7.31 13.96
CA PHE A 600 -16.33 6.86 13.29
C PHE A 600 -16.53 5.55 12.52
N GLY A 601 -16.87 5.66 11.23
CA GLY A 601 -17.01 4.53 10.32
C GLY A 601 -18.45 4.22 9.96
N LYS A 602 -18.79 2.93 9.83
CA LYS A 602 -20.17 2.50 9.50
C LYS A 602 -21.03 2.47 10.74
N GLU A 603 -22.27 2.92 10.59
CA GLU A 603 -23.30 2.82 11.62
C GLU A 603 -23.85 1.39 11.68
N HIS A 604 -23.94 0.89 12.90
CA HIS A 604 -24.50 -0.39 13.31
C HIS A 604 -25.53 -0.16 14.43
N GLU A 605 -26.44 -1.11 14.61
CA GLU A 605 -27.55 -1.03 15.57
C GLU A 605 -27.07 -0.92 17.04
N LEU A 606 -25.97 -1.59 17.38
CA LEU A 606 -25.30 -1.46 18.67
C LEU A 606 -24.15 -0.47 18.57
N GLY A 607 -23.97 0.39 19.58
CA GLY A 607 -22.85 1.32 19.62
C GLY A 607 -22.02 1.25 20.89
N ILE A 608 -20.75 1.63 20.77
CA ILE A 608 -19.90 1.99 21.89
C ILE A 608 -19.64 3.49 21.75
N HIS A 609 -20.21 4.26 22.68
CA HIS A 609 -20.12 5.71 22.72
C HIS A 609 -19.19 6.12 23.84
N VAL A 610 -18.00 6.57 23.48
CA VAL A 610 -17.03 7.08 24.42
C VAL A 610 -17.23 8.58 24.58
N ILE A 611 -17.39 9.02 25.82
CA ILE A 611 -17.39 10.43 26.18
C ILE A 611 -15.99 10.75 26.67
N SER A 612 -15.29 11.55 25.88
CA SER A 612 -13.94 11.99 26.20
C SER A 612 -13.96 13.12 27.24
N PRO A 613 -12.81 13.46 27.84
CA PRO A 613 -12.69 14.65 28.68
C PRO A 613 -12.99 15.99 27.97
N PHE A 614 -13.12 16.01 26.63
CA PHE A 614 -13.43 17.21 25.84
C PHE A 614 -14.91 17.58 25.81
N HIS A 615 -15.80 16.67 26.20
CA HIS A 615 -17.23 16.86 26.04
C HIS A 615 -17.79 17.87 27.07
N GLU A 616 -18.69 18.76 26.64
CA GLU A 616 -19.20 19.87 27.47
C GLU A 616 -19.86 19.40 28.78
N ASN A 617 -20.37 18.16 28.79
CA ASN A 617 -21.16 17.61 29.90
C ASN A 617 -20.48 16.45 30.64
N VAL A 618 -19.15 16.27 30.53
CA VAL A 618 -18.41 15.14 31.19
C VAL A 618 -18.70 15.04 32.68
N GLU A 619 -18.79 16.17 33.38
CA GLU A 619 -19.04 16.20 34.83
C GLU A 619 -20.52 15.98 35.18
N ASN A 620 -21.43 16.08 34.21
CA ASN A 620 -22.87 15.98 34.43
C ASN A 620 -23.40 14.61 33.99
N GLU A 621 -23.06 13.58 34.78
CA GLU A 621 -23.41 12.18 34.54
C GLU A 621 -24.91 11.97 34.31
N THR A 622 -25.76 12.75 34.98
CA THR A 622 -27.23 12.63 34.84
C THR A 622 -27.69 13.06 33.44
N MET A 623 -27.08 14.10 32.88
CA MET A 623 -27.41 14.59 31.54
C MET A 623 -26.95 13.61 30.45
N LEU A 624 -25.72 13.09 30.58
CA LEU A 624 -25.19 12.06 29.68
C LEU A 624 -26.03 10.78 29.72
N ALA A 625 -26.48 10.38 30.91
CA ALA A 625 -27.41 9.26 31.09
C ALA A 625 -28.74 9.50 30.36
N MET A 626 -29.32 10.69 30.48
CA MET A 626 -30.57 11.05 29.80
C MET A 626 -30.41 11.10 28.27
N GLN A 627 -29.24 11.47 27.75
CA GLN A 627 -28.94 11.46 26.31
C GLN A 627 -28.81 10.04 25.73
N SER A 628 -28.37 9.08 26.55
CA SER A 628 -28.29 7.65 26.20
C SER A 628 -29.66 6.94 26.29
N MET A 629 -30.68 7.59 26.87
CA MET A 629 -32.02 6.99 27.03
C MET A 629 -32.67 6.66 25.68
N GLY A 630 -33.04 5.40 25.49
CA GLY A 630 -33.63 4.91 24.24
C GLY A 630 -32.64 4.71 23.09
N ARG A 631 -31.33 4.88 23.32
CA ARG A 631 -30.26 4.48 22.39
C ARG A 631 -29.65 3.16 22.83
N ASP A 632 -29.38 2.30 21.87
CA ASP A 632 -28.79 0.97 22.10
C ASP A 632 -27.26 1.04 22.07
N GLU A 633 -26.72 1.85 22.98
CA GLU A 633 -25.32 2.20 23.02
C GLU A 633 -24.75 2.01 24.43
N LEU A 634 -23.57 1.43 24.51
CA LEU A 634 -22.76 1.38 25.73
C LEU A 634 -22.03 2.72 25.87
N LEU A 635 -22.41 3.48 26.88
CA LEU A 635 -21.80 4.76 27.18
C LEU A 635 -20.57 4.53 28.08
N VAL A 636 -19.41 4.97 27.60
CA VAL A 636 -18.10 4.86 28.28
C VAL A 636 -17.63 6.27 28.64
N ILE A 637 -17.77 6.65 29.91
CA ILE A 637 -17.41 7.99 30.38
C ILE A 637 -15.99 7.95 30.95
N MET A 638 -15.05 8.60 30.26
CA MET A 638 -13.67 8.73 30.74
C MET A 638 -13.60 9.74 31.90
N PRO A 639 -12.74 9.50 32.91
CA PRO A 639 -12.52 10.49 33.96
C PRO A 639 -11.84 11.75 33.40
N ALA A 640 -12.12 12.90 34.00
CA ALA A 640 -11.52 14.17 33.60
C ALA A 640 -10.00 14.17 33.84
N ASP A 641 -9.22 14.53 32.82
CA ASP A 641 -7.77 14.63 32.89
C ASP A 641 -7.21 15.68 31.94
N ASP A 642 -6.89 16.86 32.49
CA ASP A 642 -6.28 17.99 31.75
C ASP A 642 -4.92 17.64 31.14
N ARG A 643 -4.21 16.64 31.68
CA ARG A 643 -2.90 16.25 31.17
C ARG A 643 -3.02 15.50 29.86
N LEU A 644 -3.98 14.58 29.73
CA LEU A 644 -4.24 13.87 28.47
C LEU A 644 -4.47 14.88 27.33
N VAL A 645 -5.27 15.91 27.60
CA VAL A 645 -5.60 16.98 26.66
C VAL A 645 -4.34 17.73 26.20
N ARG A 646 -3.53 18.20 27.15
CA ARG A 646 -2.30 18.95 26.84
C ARG A 646 -1.31 18.11 26.03
N GLU A 647 -1.10 16.86 26.40
CA GLU A 647 -0.16 15.96 25.73
C GLU A 647 -0.63 15.56 24.31
N LEU A 648 -1.93 15.31 24.11
CA LEU A 648 -2.51 15.05 22.78
C LEU A 648 -2.35 16.26 21.85
N LEU A 649 -2.64 17.46 22.36
CA LEU A 649 -2.51 18.69 21.59
C LEU A 649 -1.04 18.96 21.22
N LEU A 650 -0.10 18.79 22.16
CA LEU A 650 1.34 18.88 21.88
C LEU A 650 1.81 17.83 20.88
N PHE A 651 1.30 16.59 20.98
CA PHE A 651 1.60 15.53 20.02
C PHE A 651 1.18 15.91 18.59
N LYS A 652 -0.04 16.41 18.42
CA LYS A 652 -0.57 16.81 17.10
C LYS A 652 0.12 18.04 16.54
N LYS A 653 0.44 19.03 17.38
CA LYS A 653 1.22 20.21 16.98
C LYS A 653 2.59 19.79 16.44
N ALA A 654 3.30 18.94 17.20
CA ALA A 654 4.60 18.43 16.80
C ALA A 654 4.52 17.58 15.52
N ASP A 655 3.55 16.65 15.40
CA ASP A 655 3.41 15.80 14.21
C ASP A 655 3.11 16.64 12.95
N LYS A 656 2.20 17.63 13.05
CA LYS A 656 1.85 18.53 11.95
C LYS A 656 3.06 19.34 11.49
N TYR A 657 3.76 19.96 12.44
CA TYR A 657 4.93 20.78 12.15
C TYR A 657 6.09 19.96 11.55
N ILE A 658 6.41 18.80 12.12
CA ILE A 658 7.48 17.92 11.63
C ILE A 658 7.18 17.47 10.20
N ARG A 659 5.96 17.02 9.90
CA ARG A 659 5.57 16.56 8.56
C ARG A 659 5.71 17.65 7.50
N GLN A 660 5.39 18.89 7.84
CA GLN A 660 5.52 20.03 6.94
C GLN A 660 6.99 20.39 6.70
N ASN A 661 7.80 20.48 7.76
CA ASN A 661 9.13 21.10 7.69
C ASN A 661 10.30 20.14 7.42
N ILE A 662 10.12 18.82 7.63
CA ILE A 662 11.22 17.84 7.47
C ILE A 662 11.72 17.73 6.02
N THR A 663 10.84 17.93 5.05
CA THR A 663 11.17 17.87 3.61
C THR A 663 11.55 19.23 3.04
N LEU A 664 11.04 20.32 3.63
CA LEU A 664 11.21 21.68 3.13
C LEU A 664 12.56 22.30 3.54
N THR A 665 13.08 21.94 4.71
CA THR A 665 14.27 22.60 5.27
C THR A 665 15.56 22.13 4.59
N GLN A 666 16.43 23.06 4.19
CA GLN A 666 17.74 22.74 3.59
C GLN A 666 18.89 22.69 4.61
N GLN A 667 18.70 23.21 5.82
CA GLN A 667 19.72 23.22 6.88
C GLN A 667 19.81 21.85 7.57
N ASP A 668 21.01 21.24 7.55
CA ASP A 668 21.25 19.93 8.16
C ASP A 668 21.08 19.93 9.68
N THR A 669 21.35 21.06 10.36
CA THR A 669 21.12 21.23 11.81
C THR A 669 19.64 21.10 12.16
N VAL A 670 18.78 21.86 11.49
CA VAL A 670 17.32 21.81 11.71
C VAL A 670 16.76 20.44 11.34
N LYS A 671 17.25 19.79 10.27
CA LYS A 671 16.84 18.41 9.95
C LYS A 671 17.16 17.42 11.07
N ARG A 672 18.33 17.53 11.70
CA ARG A 672 18.70 16.70 12.86
C ARG A 672 17.73 16.97 14.02
N ILE A 673 17.49 18.23 14.35
CA ILE A 673 16.52 18.64 15.40
C ILE A 673 15.13 18.06 15.12
N LEU A 674 14.60 18.19 13.90
CA LEU A 674 13.30 17.63 13.52
C LEU A 674 13.26 16.10 13.61
N THR A 675 14.36 15.42 13.30
CA THR A 675 14.48 13.96 13.43
C THR A 675 14.44 13.53 14.89
N ASP A 676 15.16 14.23 15.77
CA ASP A 676 15.15 13.99 17.21
C ASP A 676 13.77 14.29 17.81
N LYS A 677 13.13 15.38 17.38
CA LYS A 677 11.74 15.71 17.74
C LYS A 677 10.76 14.64 17.27
N SER A 678 10.96 14.06 16.08
CA SER A 678 10.16 12.94 15.59
C SER A 678 10.30 11.71 16.49
N PHE A 679 11.51 11.39 16.95
CA PHE A 679 11.74 10.31 17.89
C PHE A 679 11.08 10.57 19.25
N GLN A 680 11.21 11.78 19.79
CA GLN A 680 10.53 12.19 21.03
C GLN A 680 9.01 12.10 20.89
N ASN A 681 8.46 12.55 19.76
CA ASN A 681 7.01 12.51 19.53
C ASN A 681 6.47 11.08 19.40
N ARG A 682 7.26 10.14 18.86
CA ARG A 682 6.93 8.71 18.87
C ARG A 682 6.90 8.13 20.28
N GLN A 683 7.81 8.55 21.15
CA GLN A 683 7.80 8.12 22.54
C GLN A 683 6.58 8.71 23.27
N ARG A 684 6.29 10.01 23.09
CA ARG A 684 5.06 10.65 23.61
C ARG A 684 3.81 9.90 23.17
N TYR A 685 3.75 9.45 21.91
CA TYR A 685 2.62 8.65 21.42
C TYR A 685 2.46 7.31 22.14
N LYS A 686 3.56 6.62 22.48
CA LYS A 686 3.50 5.38 23.28
C LYS A 686 3.00 5.67 24.70
N ASP A 687 3.52 6.73 25.32
CA ASP A 687 3.09 7.12 26.66
C ASP A 687 1.59 7.49 26.66
N LEU A 688 1.11 8.18 25.62
CA LEU A 688 -0.32 8.47 25.40
C LEU A 688 -1.17 7.20 25.24
N GLN A 689 -0.65 6.15 24.58
CA GLN A 689 -1.36 4.87 24.44
C GLN A 689 -1.54 4.17 25.79
N GLU A 690 -0.50 4.16 26.62
CA GLU A 690 -0.57 3.60 27.98
C GLU A 690 -1.51 4.42 28.86
N TRP A 691 -1.39 5.74 28.83
CA TRP A 691 -2.25 6.64 29.60
C TRP A 691 -3.73 6.51 29.21
N THR A 692 -4.04 6.48 27.91
CA THR A 692 -5.42 6.30 27.43
C THR A 692 -6.00 4.96 27.88
N ARG A 693 -5.18 3.89 27.89
CA ARG A 693 -5.57 2.57 28.39
C ARG A 693 -5.93 2.61 29.87
N ASP A 694 -5.12 3.29 30.68
CA ASP A 694 -5.34 3.42 32.12
C ASP A 694 -6.63 4.21 32.43
N LEU A 695 -6.87 5.30 31.71
CA LEU A 695 -8.11 6.09 31.86
C LEU A 695 -9.36 5.29 31.44
N LEU A 696 -9.28 4.50 30.36
CA LEU A 696 -10.37 3.61 29.96
C LEU A 696 -10.61 2.48 30.99
N GLY A 697 -9.56 2.02 31.68
CA GLY A 697 -9.69 1.07 32.78
C GLY A 697 -10.47 1.63 33.98
N GLN A 698 -10.43 2.96 34.16
CA GLN A 698 -11.15 3.69 35.21
C GLN A 698 -12.48 4.28 34.75
N ALA A 699 -12.84 4.11 33.48
CA ALA A 699 -14.07 4.67 32.92
C ALA A 699 -15.33 4.06 33.55
N LYS A 700 -16.34 4.92 33.69
CA LYS A 700 -17.69 4.51 34.12
C LYS A 700 -18.47 4.02 32.90
N LEU A 701 -19.13 2.87 33.05
CA LEU A 701 -19.89 2.22 31.98
C LEU A 701 -21.38 2.33 32.29
N MET A 702 -22.18 2.70 31.30
CA MET A 702 -23.62 2.88 31.46
C MET A 702 -24.39 2.34 30.25
N ILE A 703 -25.58 1.81 30.52
CA ILE A 703 -26.56 1.36 29.52
C ILE A 703 -27.94 1.81 29.98
N ASN A 704 -28.67 2.54 29.13
CA ASN A 704 -30.07 2.91 29.36
C ASN A 704 -30.38 3.37 30.81
N LEU A 705 -29.65 4.37 31.31
CA LEU A 705 -29.71 4.93 32.66
C LEU A 705 -29.14 4.05 33.80
N ARG A 706 -28.70 2.82 33.53
CA ARG A 706 -28.09 1.91 34.51
C ARG A 706 -26.57 1.99 34.45
N ALA A 707 -25.93 2.30 35.58
CA ALA A 707 -24.49 2.14 35.72
C ALA A 707 -24.12 0.67 35.88
N LEU A 708 -23.06 0.23 35.19
CA LEU A 708 -22.54 -1.13 35.26
C LEU A 708 -21.34 -1.20 36.20
N GLU A 709 -21.37 -2.12 37.15
CA GLU A 709 -20.23 -2.44 38.02
C GLU A 709 -19.50 -3.66 37.49
N ILE A 710 -18.34 -3.45 36.86
CA ILE A 710 -17.49 -4.52 36.32
C ILE A 710 -16.21 -4.58 37.14
N GLY A 711 -15.89 -5.76 37.69
CA GLY A 711 -14.74 -5.96 38.59
C GLY A 711 -13.36 -6.05 37.92
N SER A 712 -13.31 -6.09 36.59
CA SER A 712 -12.04 -6.09 35.84
C SER A 712 -11.43 -4.70 35.78
N SER A 713 -10.11 -4.57 35.86
CA SER A 713 -9.36 -3.33 35.60
C SER A 713 -8.88 -3.22 34.15
N ASP A 714 -8.94 -4.29 33.36
CA ASP A 714 -8.53 -4.29 31.96
C ASP A 714 -9.61 -3.64 31.08
N PRO A 715 -9.31 -2.55 30.34
CA PRO A 715 -10.31 -1.81 29.58
C PRO A 715 -11.00 -2.64 28.50
N VAL A 716 -10.29 -3.55 27.84
CA VAL A 716 -10.88 -4.41 26.79
C VAL A 716 -11.90 -5.36 27.42
N ALA A 717 -11.53 -6.04 28.49
CA ALA A 717 -12.43 -6.93 29.22
C ALA A 717 -13.65 -6.16 29.78
N ARG A 718 -13.45 -4.97 30.35
CA ARG A 718 -14.54 -4.12 30.86
C ARG A 718 -15.54 -3.75 29.78
N ILE A 719 -15.06 -3.19 28.66
CA ILE A 719 -15.93 -2.80 27.54
C ILE A 719 -16.63 -4.02 26.94
N THR A 720 -15.94 -5.16 26.82
CA THR A 720 -16.52 -6.42 26.32
C THR A 720 -17.66 -6.90 27.22
N GLN A 721 -17.46 -6.94 28.54
CA GLN A 721 -18.50 -7.34 29.49
C GLN A 721 -19.67 -6.35 29.51
N GLY A 722 -19.39 -5.04 29.43
CA GLY A 722 -20.45 -4.04 29.28
C GLY A 722 -21.23 -4.22 27.98
N PHE A 723 -20.56 -4.58 26.89
CA PHE A 723 -21.19 -4.87 25.61
C PHE A 723 -22.07 -6.14 25.66
N TYR A 724 -21.73 -7.13 26.51
CA TYR A 724 -22.57 -8.30 26.72
C TYR A 724 -23.90 -7.95 27.39
N ASP A 725 -23.88 -7.05 28.38
CA ASP A 725 -25.10 -6.54 28.99
C ASP A 725 -25.90 -5.68 28.00
N LEU A 726 -25.23 -4.94 27.12
CA LEU A 726 -25.89 -4.21 26.03
C LEU A 726 -26.59 -5.16 25.07
N LEU A 727 -25.95 -6.27 24.69
CA LEU A 727 -26.55 -7.29 23.82
C LEU A 727 -27.83 -7.88 24.43
N ARG A 728 -27.81 -8.19 25.74
CA ARG A 728 -28.96 -8.74 26.46
C ARG A 728 -30.13 -7.75 26.54
N ASP A 729 -29.84 -6.47 26.78
CA ASP A 729 -30.86 -5.43 26.84
C ASP A 729 -31.40 -5.07 25.43
N ALA A 730 -30.52 -5.03 24.43
CA ALA A 730 -30.85 -4.67 23.06
C ALA A 730 -31.60 -5.79 22.30
N TYR A 731 -31.32 -7.06 22.59
CA TYR A 731 -31.92 -8.23 21.95
C TYR A 731 -32.57 -9.19 22.97
N PRO A 732 -33.73 -8.84 23.56
CA PRO A 732 -34.39 -9.67 24.57
C PRO A 732 -34.74 -11.08 24.06
N ASN A 733 -35.05 -11.22 22.78
CA ASN A 733 -35.47 -12.48 22.16
C ASN A 733 -34.29 -13.36 21.70
N LEU A 734 -33.03 -12.96 21.97
CA LEU A 734 -31.87 -13.81 21.70
C LEU A 734 -31.90 -15.10 22.53
N ASN A 735 -32.46 -15.04 23.74
CA ASN A 735 -32.63 -16.19 24.63
C ASN A 735 -33.55 -17.30 24.07
N MET A 736 -34.38 -17.00 23.06
CA MET A 736 -35.21 -18.00 22.38
C MET A 736 -34.40 -19.11 21.72
N LEU A 737 -33.10 -18.87 21.44
CA LEU A 737 -32.17 -19.87 20.90
C LEU A 737 -31.69 -20.89 21.95
N ARG A 738 -32.07 -20.73 23.23
CA ARG A 738 -31.76 -21.62 24.37
C ARG A 738 -30.25 -21.95 24.51
N GLY A 739 -29.37 -21.04 24.12
CA GLY A 739 -27.91 -21.22 24.21
C GLY A 739 -27.34 -22.25 23.21
N ILE A 740 -28.12 -22.68 22.20
CA ILE A 740 -27.64 -23.58 21.15
C ILE A 740 -26.79 -22.79 20.16
N THR A 741 -25.55 -23.24 19.96
CA THR A 741 -24.63 -22.71 18.95
C THR A 741 -24.89 -23.38 17.61
N TYR A 742 -25.46 -22.64 16.68
CA TYR A 742 -25.69 -23.07 15.29
C TYR A 742 -24.53 -22.63 14.42
N THR A 743 -24.12 -23.48 13.49
CA THR A 743 -23.13 -23.18 12.45
C THR A 743 -23.69 -23.49 11.08
N GLU A 744 -23.12 -22.92 10.01
CA GLU A 744 -23.55 -23.24 8.64
C GLU A 744 -23.34 -24.72 8.26
N GLN A 745 -22.48 -25.42 9.01
CA GLN A 745 -22.26 -26.86 8.85
C GLN A 745 -23.43 -27.68 9.40
N ASP A 746 -24.28 -27.10 10.25
CA ASP A 746 -25.43 -27.78 10.85
C ASP A 746 -26.69 -27.71 9.97
N ILE A 747 -26.68 -26.88 8.90
CA ILE A 747 -27.81 -26.74 7.97
C ILE A 747 -28.22 -28.10 7.35
N PRO A 748 -27.31 -28.94 6.82
CA PRO A 748 -27.67 -30.25 6.27
C PRO A 748 -28.24 -31.20 7.32
N ILE A 749 -27.76 -31.10 8.57
CA ILE A 749 -28.26 -31.90 9.70
C ILE A 749 -29.69 -31.47 10.05
N CYS A 750 -29.95 -30.16 10.06
CA CYS A 750 -31.27 -29.59 10.32
C CYS A 750 -32.29 -29.85 9.19
N LEU A 751 -31.84 -30.16 7.97
CA LEU A 751 -32.67 -30.50 6.81
C LEU A 751 -33.08 -31.98 6.76
N GLN A 752 -32.49 -32.85 7.59
CA GLN A 752 -32.88 -34.26 7.62
C GLN A 752 -34.21 -34.43 8.39
N PRO A 753 -35.23 -35.09 7.80
CA PRO A 753 -36.45 -35.44 8.52
C PRO A 753 -36.07 -36.37 9.67
N THR A 754 -36.27 -35.90 10.89
CA THR A 754 -35.60 -36.49 12.04
C THR A 754 -36.25 -37.81 12.43
N GLY A 755 -35.65 -38.92 12.00
CA GLY A 755 -35.49 -40.08 12.88
C GLY A 755 -34.16 -39.92 13.63
N ALA A 756 -34.23 -39.51 14.89
CA ALA A 756 -33.13 -39.32 15.85
C ALA A 756 -32.24 -38.06 15.71
N THR A 757 -32.47 -37.08 16.60
CA THR A 757 -31.41 -36.18 17.10
C THR A 757 -31.30 -36.32 18.62
N MET A 758 -30.06 -36.31 19.12
CA MET A 758 -29.68 -36.36 20.54
C MET A 758 -30.03 -35.08 21.35
N PHE A 759 -30.83 -34.18 20.79
CA PHE A 759 -31.24 -32.93 21.44
C PHE A 759 -32.72 -33.02 21.78
N GLY A 760 -33.03 -33.25 23.05
CA GLY A 760 -34.36 -33.61 23.55
C GLY A 760 -35.42 -32.50 23.46
N ASP A 761 -35.92 -32.25 22.26
CA ASP A 761 -37.21 -31.59 22.04
C ASP A 761 -38.24 -32.67 21.65
N ASP A 762 -39.39 -32.68 22.34
CA ASP A 762 -40.51 -33.61 22.09
C ASP A 762 -40.90 -33.64 20.59
N GLU A 763 -41.06 -34.84 20.03
CA GLU A 763 -41.19 -35.15 18.60
C GLU A 763 -42.33 -34.42 17.85
N ASN A 764 -43.21 -33.68 18.54
CA ASN A 764 -44.37 -33.00 17.94
C ASN A 764 -44.56 -31.52 18.33
N MET A 765 -43.65 -30.89 19.10
CA MET A 765 -43.77 -29.46 19.44
C MET A 765 -42.69 -28.61 18.75
N LEU A 766 -43.13 -27.50 18.15
CA LEU A 766 -42.24 -26.46 17.62
C LEU A 766 -41.52 -25.78 18.80
N SER A 767 -40.22 -25.55 18.68
CA SER A 767 -39.50 -24.69 19.64
C SER A 767 -40.02 -23.26 19.57
N GLU A 768 -39.79 -22.46 20.62
CA GLU A 768 -40.22 -21.06 20.67
C GLU A 768 -39.71 -20.24 19.47
N ALA A 769 -38.46 -20.47 19.07
CA ALA A 769 -37.84 -19.83 17.91
C ALA A 769 -38.46 -20.30 16.56
N GLU A 770 -38.78 -21.59 16.42
CA GLU A 770 -39.46 -22.14 15.24
C GLU A 770 -40.90 -21.62 15.13
N GLN A 771 -41.61 -21.54 16.25
CA GLN A 771 -42.99 -21.07 16.30
C GLN A 771 -43.10 -19.58 15.96
N GLU A 772 -42.16 -18.76 16.44
CA GLU A 772 -42.10 -17.33 16.12
C GLU A 772 -41.79 -17.09 14.63
N MET A 773 -40.78 -17.79 14.09
CA MET A 773 -40.43 -17.72 12.66
C MET A 773 -41.59 -18.17 11.77
N PHE A 774 -42.27 -19.26 12.13
CA PHE A 774 -43.43 -19.75 11.39
C PHE A 774 -44.61 -18.77 11.46
N SER A 775 -44.88 -18.20 12.64
CA SER A 775 -45.94 -17.21 12.84
C SER A 775 -45.68 -15.92 12.05
N PHE A 776 -44.41 -15.48 11.97
CA PHE A 776 -44.00 -14.34 11.15
C PHE A 776 -44.31 -14.56 9.67
N VAL A 777 -43.90 -15.71 9.11
CA VAL A 777 -44.14 -16.06 7.70
C VAL A 777 -45.64 -16.20 7.41
N GLN A 778 -46.41 -16.83 8.32
CA GLN A 778 -47.87 -16.92 8.18
C GLN A 778 -48.55 -15.55 8.21
N SER A 779 -48.18 -14.68 9.16
CA SER A 779 -48.77 -13.36 9.30
C SER A 779 -48.52 -12.50 8.06
N LYS A 780 -47.29 -12.55 7.52
CA LYS A 780 -46.95 -11.80 6.29
C LYS A 780 -47.72 -12.27 5.07
N ARG A 781 -47.92 -13.59 4.92
CA ARG A 781 -48.77 -14.12 3.85
C ARG A 781 -50.24 -13.72 4.01
N ARG A 782 -50.78 -13.74 5.23
CA ARG A 782 -52.17 -13.27 5.50
C ARG A 782 -52.36 -11.79 5.16
N ALA A 783 -51.30 -10.99 5.27
CA ALA A 783 -51.28 -9.58 4.85
C ALA A 783 -51.09 -9.39 3.33
N GLY A 784 -50.95 -10.47 2.54
CA GLY A 784 -50.73 -10.40 1.09
C GLY A 784 -49.30 -10.08 0.67
N GLU A 785 -48.34 -10.06 1.61
CA GLU A 785 -46.93 -9.77 1.32
C GLU A 785 -46.14 -11.06 1.02
N ARG A 786 -45.35 -11.06 -0.06
CA ARG A 786 -44.35 -12.10 -0.33
C ARG A 786 -43.17 -11.95 0.64
N THR A 787 -42.84 -13.00 1.37
CA THR A 787 -41.70 -13.00 2.30
C THR A 787 -40.50 -13.63 1.61
N THR A 788 -39.44 -12.86 1.38
CA THR A 788 -38.17 -13.39 0.86
C THR A 788 -37.26 -13.83 1.99
N LEU A 789 -36.31 -14.73 1.70
CA LEU A 789 -35.32 -15.19 2.67
C LEU A 789 -34.49 -14.01 3.21
N LYS A 790 -34.14 -13.04 2.36
CA LYS A 790 -33.44 -11.82 2.81
C LYS A 790 -34.27 -11.04 3.82
N ARG A 791 -35.56 -10.82 3.55
CA ARG A 791 -36.43 -10.05 4.45
C ARG A 791 -36.66 -10.78 5.78
N LEU A 792 -36.69 -12.11 5.76
CA LEU A 792 -36.72 -12.93 6.97
C LEU A 792 -35.44 -12.71 7.78
N VAL A 793 -34.27 -12.87 7.16
CA VAL A 793 -32.96 -12.66 7.80
C VAL A 793 -32.88 -11.25 8.39
N GLU A 794 -33.19 -10.20 7.63
CA GLU A 794 -33.16 -8.82 8.10
C GLU A 794 -34.12 -8.56 9.28
N SER A 795 -35.24 -9.28 9.37
CA SER A 795 -36.21 -9.10 10.45
C SER A 795 -35.77 -9.78 11.75
N PHE A 796 -35.11 -10.95 11.66
CA PHE A 796 -34.63 -11.71 12.82
C PHE A 796 -33.20 -11.34 13.24
N GLU A 797 -32.41 -10.70 12.38
CA GLU A 797 -31.11 -10.10 12.75
C GLU A 797 -31.28 -8.80 13.55
N ARG A 798 -32.40 -8.09 13.39
CA ARG A 798 -32.69 -6.81 14.06
C ARG A 798 -33.43 -6.99 15.39
N LYS A 799 -33.63 -5.89 16.11
CA LYS A 799 -34.50 -5.82 17.30
C LYS A 799 -35.91 -6.35 17.03
N PRO A 800 -36.47 -7.16 17.96
CA PRO A 800 -35.93 -7.55 19.28
C PRO A 800 -35.09 -8.85 19.30
N TYR A 801 -34.78 -9.45 18.15
CA TYR A 801 -34.25 -10.82 18.04
C TYR A 801 -32.72 -10.91 18.09
N GLY A 802 -32.01 -10.16 17.25
CA GLY A 802 -30.53 -10.20 17.22
C GLY A 802 -29.93 -11.56 16.84
N TRP A 803 -30.68 -12.43 16.16
CA TRP A 803 -30.22 -13.77 15.80
C TRP A 803 -29.18 -13.69 14.68
N TYR A 804 -28.11 -14.46 14.80
CA TYR A 804 -27.08 -14.54 13.78
C TYR A 804 -27.52 -15.43 12.61
N LEU A 805 -26.99 -15.16 11.41
CA LEU A 805 -27.41 -15.79 10.16
C LEU A 805 -27.52 -17.32 10.24
N ALA A 806 -26.51 -18.00 10.80
CA ALA A 806 -26.52 -19.46 10.91
C ALA A 806 -27.69 -20.01 11.76
N ALA A 807 -28.07 -19.32 12.85
CA ALA A 807 -29.24 -19.71 13.64
C ALA A 807 -30.53 -19.56 12.84
N ILE A 808 -30.71 -18.44 12.14
CA ILE A 808 -31.89 -18.18 11.30
C ILE A 808 -32.03 -19.27 10.24
N LEU A 809 -30.94 -19.60 9.53
CA LEU A 809 -30.94 -20.62 8.49
C LEU A 809 -31.19 -22.03 9.05
N CYS A 810 -30.63 -22.37 10.21
CA CYS A 810 -30.86 -23.67 10.84
C CYS A 810 -32.29 -23.85 11.33
N ILE A 811 -32.89 -22.81 11.94
CA ILE A 811 -34.31 -22.83 12.35
C ILE A 811 -35.21 -22.93 11.12
N LEU A 812 -34.91 -22.18 10.07
CA LEU A 812 -35.64 -22.28 8.81
C LEU A 812 -35.51 -23.69 8.20
N ALA A 813 -34.31 -24.28 8.20
CA ALA A 813 -34.07 -25.64 7.74
C ALA A 813 -34.91 -26.67 8.52
N LYS A 814 -35.02 -26.55 9.85
CA LYS A 814 -35.89 -27.40 10.67
C LYS A 814 -37.37 -27.25 10.30
N LEU A 815 -37.84 -26.02 10.01
CA LEU A 815 -39.21 -25.78 9.56
C LEU A 815 -39.49 -26.37 8.16
N CYS A 816 -38.47 -26.43 7.29
CA CYS A 816 -38.56 -27.08 5.98
C CYS A 816 -38.59 -28.61 6.11
N ALA A 817 -37.73 -29.17 6.97
CA ALA A 817 -37.69 -30.60 7.26
C ALA A 817 -39.01 -31.12 7.86
N ARG A 818 -39.74 -30.26 8.58
CA ARG A 818 -41.07 -30.54 9.16
C ARG A 818 -42.24 -30.20 8.22
N GLU A 819 -41.98 -29.90 6.94
CA GLU A 819 -42.98 -29.58 5.91
C GLU A 819 -43.94 -28.43 6.30
N LYS A 820 -43.45 -27.45 7.06
CA LYS A 820 -44.24 -26.26 7.45
C LYS A 820 -44.04 -25.08 6.50
N ILE A 821 -42.85 -24.95 5.92
CA ILE A 821 -42.49 -23.87 4.99
C ILE A 821 -41.86 -24.48 3.73
N GLU A 822 -42.34 -24.06 2.56
CA GLU A 822 -41.74 -24.35 1.26
C GLU A 822 -40.90 -23.14 0.80
N LEU A 823 -39.73 -23.39 0.21
CA LEU A 823 -38.91 -22.37 -0.45
C LEU A 823 -39.07 -22.47 -1.97
N ARG A 824 -39.21 -21.32 -2.63
CA ARG A 824 -39.30 -21.21 -4.08
C ARG A 824 -38.25 -20.26 -4.63
N ALA A 825 -37.55 -20.63 -5.69
CA ALA A 825 -36.68 -19.75 -6.45
C ALA A 825 -37.07 -19.80 -7.93
N ASP A 826 -37.20 -18.64 -8.57
CA ASP A 826 -37.60 -18.50 -9.99
C ASP A 826 -38.90 -19.28 -10.35
N GLY A 827 -39.82 -19.41 -9.38
CA GLY A 827 -41.09 -20.14 -9.52
C GLY A 827 -41.03 -21.65 -9.24
N ASN A 828 -39.83 -22.22 -9.08
CA ASN A 828 -39.63 -23.64 -8.77
C ASN A 828 -39.52 -23.89 -7.27
N ILE A 829 -40.12 -24.98 -6.78
CA ILE A 829 -39.97 -25.42 -5.38
C ILE A 829 -38.58 -26.04 -5.20
N LEU A 830 -37.90 -25.67 -4.13
CA LEU A 830 -36.58 -26.14 -3.78
C LEU A 830 -36.68 -27.35 -2.85
N GLU A 831 -36.08 -28.47 -3.27
CA GLU A 831 -36.08 -29.75 -2.52
C GLU A 831 -34.66 -30.35 -2.44
N GLY A 832 -34.38 -31.10 -1.37
CA GLY A 832 -33.14 -31.83 -1.16
C GLY A 832 -31.87 -30.97 -1.32
N VAL A 833 -30.98 -31.35 -2.24
CA VAL A 833 -29.69 -30.67 -2.48
C VAL A 833 -29.88 -29.23 -3.00
N SER A 834 -30.96 -28.95 -3.73
CA SER A 834 -31.24 -27.60 -4.24
C SER A 834 -31.65 -26.64 -3.12
N LEU A 835 -32.36 -27.14 -2.12
CA LEU A 835 -32.74 -26.42 -0.90
C LEU A 835 -31.52 -26.08 -0.04
N GLU A 836 -30.63 -27.06 0.19
CA GLU A 836 -29.37 -26.85 0.92
C GLU A 836 -28.50 -25.78 0.23
N LYS A 837 -28.35 -25.88 -1.10
CA LYS A 837 -27.59 -24.88 -1.87
C LYS A 837 -28.21 -23.49 -1.82
N ALA A 838 -29.54 -23.39 -1.85
CA ALA A 838 -30.23 -22.10 -1.76
C ALA A 838 -30.05 -21.44 -0.38
N LEU A 839 -30.12 -22.22 0.71
CA LEU A 839 -29.89 -21.71 2.07
C LEU A 839 -28.42 -21.29 2.29
N ARG A 840 -27.45 -21.95 1.65
CA ARG A 840 -26.02 -21.59 1.74
C ARG A 840 -25.61 -20.44 0.81
N ASN A 841 -26.39 -20.13 -0.22
CA ASN A 841 -26.06 -19.09 -1.19
C ASN A 841 -26.63 -17.72 -0.81
N THR A 842 -25.85 -16.93 -0.07
CA THR A 842 -26.23 -15.59 0.39
C THR A 842 -26.61 -14.62 -0.73
N GLN A 843 -26.04 -14.78 -1.94
CA GLN A 843 -26.34 -13.91 -3.09
C GLN A 843 -27.75 -14.16 -3.68
N GLY A 844 -28.33 -15.33 -3.40
CA GLY A 844 -29.64 -15.74 -3.91
C GLY A 844 -30.82 -15.37 -3.01
N TYR A 845 -30.59 -14.85 -1.79
CA TYR A 845 -31.64 -14.69 -0.77
C TYR A 845 -32.78 -13.76 -1.17
N ASP A 846 -32.55 -12.81 -2.07
CA ASP A 846 -33.60 -11.93 -2.62
C ASP A 846 -34.59 -12.69 -3.51
N ASN A 847 -34.13 -13.75 -4.20
CA ASN A 847 -34.91 -14.51 -5.17
C ASN A 847 -35.61 -15.73 -4.55
N VAL A 848 -35.32 -16.04 -3.29
CA VAL A 848 -35.90 -17.17 -2.56
C VAL A 848 -37.12 -16.70 -1.76
N ILE A 849 -38.30 -17.17 -2.16
CA ILE A 849 -39.60 -16.85 -1.55
C ILE A 849 -39.99 -17.96 -0.57
N LEU A 850 -40.49 -17.57 0.60
CA LEU A 850 -40.97 -18.43 1.67
C LEU A 850 -42.50 -18.50 1.64
N ASP A 851 -43.05 -19.69 1.41
CA ASP A 851 -44.49 -19.93 1.44
C ASP A 851 -44.83 -20.94 2.54
N PRO A 852 -45.74 -20.64 3.48
CA PRO A 852 -46.24 -21.65 4.40
C PRO A 852 -47.05 -22.70 3.61
N GLN A 853 -46.82 -23.97 3.92
CA GLN A 853 -47.51 -25.06 3.23
C GLN A 853 -49.01 -25.06 3.60
N VAL A 854 -49.88 -25.19 2.60
CA VAL A 854 -51.34 -25.28 2.79
C VAL A 854 -51.70 -26.76 2.88
N ASP A 855 -52.21 -27.19 4.04
CA ASP A 855 -52.70 -28.55 4.22
C ASP A 855 -54.07 -28.71 3.52
N PHE A 856 -54.16 -29.62 2.56
CA PHE A 856 -55.42 -29.95 1.87
C PHE A 856 -56.08 -31.18 2.47
N THR A 857 -57.41 -31.16 2.55
CA THR A 857 -58.16 -32.30 3.10
C THR A 857 -58.16 -33.49 2.14
N PRO A 858 -58.14 -34.75 2.63
CA PRO A 858 -58.24 -35.95 1.78
C PRO A 858 -59.47 -35.96 0.85
N SER A 859 -60.56 -35.29 1.25
CA SER A 859 -61.78 -35.11 0.44
C SER A 859 -61.55 -34.28 -0.83
N GLN A 860 -60.76 -33.20 -0.75
CA GLN A 860 -60.44 -32.35 -1.91
C GLN A 860 -59.61 -33.10 -2.95
N VAL A 861 -58.65 -33.90 -2.48
CA VAL A 861 -57.81 -34.74 -3.36
C VAL A 861 -58.64 -35.79 -4.11
N ARG A 862 -59.58 -36.47 -3.43
CA ARG A 862 -60.47 -37.44 -4.09
C ARG A 862 -61.37 -36.79 -5.14
N ARG A 863 -61.92 -35.60 -4.84
CA ARG A 863 -62.80 -34.88 -5.76
C ARG A 863 -62.07 -34.49 -7.05
N LEU A 864 -60.81 -34.06 -6.94
CA LEU A 864 -59.99 -33.73 -8.10
C LEU A 864 -59.64 -34.97 -8.94
N LYS A 865 -59.39 -36.13 -8.31
CA LYS A 865 -59.19 -37.39 -9.06
C LYS A 865 -60.40 -37.77 -9.90
N GLY A 866 -61.61 -37.68 -9.33
CA GLY A 866 -62.85 -37.95 -10.06
C GLY A 866 -63.02 -37.03 -11.26
N PHE A 867 -62.87 -35.72 -11.07
CA PHE A 867 -62.95 -34.76 -12.18
C PHE A 867 -61.90 -35.00 -13.26
N PHE A 868 -60.66 -35.36 -12.88
CA PHE A 868 -59.59 -35.66 -13.83
C PHE A 868 -59.94 -36.88 -14.69
N GLU A 869 -60.44 -37.95 -14.08
CA GLU A 869 -60.91 -39.14 -14.79
C GLU A 869 -62.04 -38.81 -15.76
N ASP A 870 -63.04 -38.07 -15.30
CA ASP A 870 -64.23 -37.71 -16.09
C ASP A 870 -63.89 -36.77 -17.27
N PHE A 871 -62.97 -35.81 -17.09
CA PHE A 871 -62.65 -34.83 -18.12
C PHE A 871 -61.56 -35.32 -19.10
N PHE A 872 -60.58 -36.12 -18.66
CA PHE A 872 -59.47 -36.57 -19.53
C PHE A 872 -59.57 -38.04 -20.00
N ASP A 873 -60.61 -38.78 -19.61
CA ASP A 873 -60.84 -40.19 -19.95
C ASP A 873 -59.68 -41.13 -19.54
N ARG A 874 -58.90 -40.75 -18.51
CA ARG A 874 -57.78 -41.53 -17.99
C ARG A 874 -57.58 -41.28 -16.49
N PRO A 875 -57.14 -42.29 -15.71
CA PRO A 875 -56.81 -42.09 -14.30
C PRO A 875 -55.55 -41.23 -14.12
N PRO A 876 -55.49 -40.38 -13.08
CA PRO A 876 -54.30 -39.62 -12.76
C PRO A 876 -53.20 -40.54 -12.22
N LYS A 877 -51.95 -40.27 -12.61
CA LYS A 877 -50.77 -40.99 -12.11
C LYS A 877 -50.42 -40.56 -10.69
N ALA A 878 -50.74 -39.32 -10.33
CA ALA A 878 -50.43 -38.73 -9.04
C ALA A 878 -51.47 -39.05 -7.95
N GLY A 879 -50.98 -39.52 -6.80
CA GLY A 879 -51.81 -39.84 -5.63
C GLY A 879 -52.09 -38.67 -4.68
N GLU A 880 -51.18 -37.71 -4.65
CA GLU A 880 -51.09 -36.62 -3.65
C GLU A 880 -51.58 -35.28 -4.20
N ALA A 881 -51.99 -34.37 -3.31
CA ALA A 881 -52.68 -33.12 -3.66
C ALA A 881 -51.93 -32.26 -4.70
N LYS A 882 -50.64 -32.02 -4.49
CA LYS A 882 -49.83 -31.10 -5.30
C LYS A 882 -49.39 -31.72 -6.65
N PRO A 883 -48.91 -32.97 -6.72
CA PRO A 883 -48.66 -33.64 -7.99
C PRO A 883 -49.93 -33.82 -8.84
N LEU A 884 -51.07 -34.12 -8.22
CA LEU A 884 -52.35 -34.27 -8.91
C LEU A 884 -52.84 -32.96 -9.54
N ALA A 885 -52.72 -31.85 -8.82
CA ALA A 885 -53.08 -30.54 -9.34
C ALA A 885 -52.19 -30.11 -10.52
N LYS A 886 -50.88 -30.40 -10.48
CA LYS A 886 -49.97 -30.16 -11.61
C LYS A 886 -50.31 -31.03 -12.81
N GLU A 887 -50.62 -32.31 -12.59
CA GLU A 887 -51.05 -33.23 -13.66
C GLU A 887 -52.34 -32.75 -14.32
N THR A 888 -53.28 -32.20 -13.53
CA THR A 888 -54.53 -31.60 -14.03
C THR A 888 -54.26 -30.35 -14.88
N CYS A 889 -53.37 -29.46 -14.43
CA CYS A 889 -52.96 -28.27 -15.20
C CYS A 889 -52.36 -28.66 -16.56
N ALA A 890 -51.42 -29.61 -16.55
CA ALA A 890 -50.78 -30.10 -17.77
C ALA A 890 -51.79 -30.75 -18.73
N GLY A 891 -52.78 -31.47 -18.20
CA GLY A 891 -53.87 -32.03 -19.00
C GLY A 891 -54.70 -30.95 -19.72
N PHE A 892 -55.03 -29.85 -19.03
CA PHE A 892 -55.74 -28.74 -19.67
C PHE A 892 -54.90 -28.01 -20.72
N GLU A 893 -53.60 -27.87 -20.52
CA GLU A 893 -52.67 -27.30 -21.50
C GLU A 893 -52.53 -28.20 -22.74
N GLU A 894 -52.40 -29.52 -22.56
CA GLU A 894 -52.40 -30.51 -23.64
C GLU A 894 -53.70 -30.41 -24.45
N ARG A 895 -54.85 -30.37 -23.78
CA ARG A 895 -56.16 -30.28 -24.44
C ARG A 895 -56.37 -28.94 -25.16
N LEU A 896 -55.86 -27.84 -24.60
CA LEU A 896 -55.89 -26.53 -25.25
C LEU A 896 -55.06 -26.54 -26.54
N ALA A 897 -53.85 -27.11 -26.51
CA ALA A 897 -52.98 -27.21 -27.68
C ALA A 897 -53.61 -28.06 -28.80
N ASP A 898 -54.26 -29.17 -28.45
CA ASP A 898 -55.01 -30.00 -29.41
C ASP A 898 -56.13 -29.18 -30.10
N MET A 899 -56.88 -28.39 -29.33
CA MET A 899 -57.99 -27.59 -29.85
C MET A 899 -57.50 -26.43 -30.72
N GLU A 900 -56.41 -25.78 -30.35
CA GLU A 900 -55.78 -24.71 -31.16
C GLU A 900 -55.23 -25.27 -32.48
N THR A 901 -54.65 -26.48 -32.46
CA THR A 901 -54.17 -27.17 -33.67
C THR A 901 -55.32 -27.50 -34.62
N LEU A 902 -56.47 -27.94 -34.10
CA LEU A 902 -57.66 -28.15 -34.91
C LEU A 902 -58.25 -26.82 -35.43
N ALA A 903 -58.33 -25.79 -34.59
CA ALA A 903 -58.82 -24.48 -34.99
C ALA A 903 -57.98 -23.82 -36.11
N ALA A 904 -56.70 -24.18 -36.27
CA ALA A 904 -55.90 -23.74 -37.41
C ALA A 904 -56.39 -24.28 -38.76
N GLN A 905 -57.17 -25.36 -38.78
CA GLN A 905 -57.70 -26.01 -39.99
C GLN A 905 -59.09 -25.48 -40.41
N ILE A 906 -59.53 -24.33 -39.88
CA ILE A 906 -60.84 -23.71 -40.21
C ILE A 906 -61.01 -23.48 -41.72
N SER A 907 -59.94 -23.18 -42.44
CA SER A 907 -59.97 -22.98 -43.90
C SER A 907 -60.39 -24.24 -44.67
N ASP A 908 -60.06 -25.42 -44.14
CA ASP A 908 -60.38 -26.72 -44.75
C ASP A 908 -61.67 -27.33 -44.16
N TYR A 909 -61.96 -27.04 -42.89
CA TYR A 909 -63.12 -27.53 -42.14
C TYR A 909 -63.85 -26.35 -41.45
N PRO A 910 -64.81 -25.69 -42.11
CA PRO A 910 -65.48 -24.48 -41.60
C PRO A 910 -66.22 -24.68 -40.25
N PHE A 911 -66.67 -25.90 -39.94
CA PHE A 911 -67.33 -26.23 -38.69
C PHE A 911 -66.41 -26.13 -37.45
N LEU A 912 -65.09 -26.13 -37.63
CA LEU A 912 -64.14 -25.98 -36.52
C LEU A 912 -64.20 -24.59 -35.85
N THR A 913 -64.92 -23.63 -36.45
CA THR A 913 -65.26 -22.35 -35.82
C THR A 913 -66.02 -22.52 -34.48
N VAL A 914 -66.69 -23.66 -34.28
CA VAL A 914 -67.41 -24.00 -33.04
C VAL A 914 -66.44 -24.18 -31.84
N LEU A 915 -65.15 -24.43 -32.07
CA LEU A 915 -64.14 -24.57 -31.00
C LEU A 915 -63.69 -23.25 -30.36
N ALA A 916 -64.06 -22.09 -30.91
CA ALA A 916 -63.59 -20.79 -30.42
C ALA A 916 -63.99 -20.47 -28.96
N ASP A 917 -65.25 -20.71 -28.59
CA ASP A 917 -65.74 -20.48 -27.21
C ASP A 917 -65.16 -21.51 -26.21
N PRO A 918 -65.09 -22.81 -26.53
CA PRO A 918 -64.38 -23.79 -25.70
C PRO A 918 -62.90 -23.49 -25.47
N ILE A 919 -62.17 -22.99 -26.47
CA ILE A 919 -60.75 -22.60 -26.30
C ILE A 919 -60.61 -21.48 -25.26
N LEU A 920 -61.49 -20.48 -25.27
CA LEU A 920 -61.49 -19.41 -24.27
C LEU A 920 -61.75 -19.94 -22.85
N LYS A 921 -62.75 -20.82 -22.70
CA LYS A 921 -63.12 -21.40 -21.40
C LYS A 921 -62.04 -22.31 -20.82
N ILE A 922 -61.35 -23.10 -21.65
CA ILE A 922 -60.22 -23.93 -21.19
C ILE A 922 -59.02 -23.03 -20.87
N ARG A 923 -58.75 -22.00 -21.66
CA ARG A 923 -57.66 -21.04 -21.39
C ARG A 923 -57.83 -20.31 -20.05
N GLU A 924 -59.06 -20.05 -19.61
CA GLU A 924 -59.33 -19.45 -18.29
C GLU A 924 -58.91 -20.35 -17.12
N VAL A 925 -58.94 -21.67 -17.30
CA VAL A 925 -58.63 -22.66 -16.25
C VAL A 925 -57.23 -23.27 -16.40
N SER A 926 -56.57 -23.09 -17.55
CA SER A 926 -55.17 -23.46 -17.78
C SER A 926 -54.20 -22.48 -17.10
N GLY A 927 -53.06 -22.98 -16.60
CA GLY A 927 -51.99 -22.16 -16.03
C GLY A 927 -52.30 -21.52 -14.66
N LYS A 928 -53.26 -22.05 -13.90
CA LYS A 928 -53.60 -21.59 -12.54
C LYS A 928 -52.69 -22.26 -11.50
N GLU A 929 -52.62 -21.69 -10.29
CA GLU A 929 -51.85 -22.30 -9.20
C GLU A 929 -52.49 -23.60 -8.70
N TYR A 930 -51.68 -24.53 -8.17
CA TYR A 930 -52.13 -25.85 -7.72
C TYR A 930 -53.31 -25.81 -6.71
N GLY A 931 -53.41 -24.76 -5.89
CA GLY A 931 -54.53 -24.57 -4.96
C GLY A 931 -55.88 -24.37 -5.65
N TYR A 932 -55.91 -23.68 -6.80
CA TYR A 932 -57.13 -23.43 -7.60
C TYR A 932 -57.79 -24.75 -8.04
N TYR A 933 -56.98 -25.74 -8.47
CA TYR A 933 -57.50 -27.03 -8.89
C TYR A 933 -58.11 -27.86 -7.75
N LEU A 934 -57.70 -27.62 -6.51
CA LEU A 934 -58.22 -28.33 -5.33
C LEU A 934 -59.39 -27.62 -4.64
N THR A 935 -59.69 -26.37 -5.02
CA THR A 935 -60.70 -25.52 -4.36
C THR A 935 -61.72 -24.96 -5.35
N ASP A 936 -61.30 -24.11 -6.28
CA ASP A 936 -62.16 -23.28 -7.11
C ASP A 936 -62.59 -23.93 -8.43
N LEU A 937 -61.82 -24.89 -8.96
CA LEU A 937 -62.10 -25.57 -10.24
C LEU A 937 -63.53 -26.14 -10.30
N PHE A 938 -64.02 -26.63 -9.17
CA PHE A 938 -65.32 -27.29 -9.09
C PHE A 938 -66.51 -26.35 -9.28
N GLU A 939 -66.33 -25.02 -9.18
CA GLU A 939 -67.40 -24.07 -9.52
C GLU A 939 -67.71 -24.06 -11.02
N LYS A 940 -66.69 -24.35 -11.85
CA LYS A 940 -66.80 -24.43 -13.32
C LYS A 940 -66.81 -25.88 -13.83
N GLY A 941 -66.74 -26.87 -12.94
CA GLY A 941 -66.57 -28.29 -13.29
C GLY A 941 -67.69 -28.86 -14.17
N ASP A 942 -68.95 -28.65 -13.78
CA ASP A 942 -70.11 -29.17 -14.53
C ASP A 942 -70.22 -28.54 -15.92
N MET A 943 -69.88 -27.26 -16.06
CA MET A 943 -69.85 -26.57 -17.35
C MET A 943 -68.80 -27.19 -18.28
N LEU A 944 -67.60 -27.48 -17.75
CA LEU A 944 -66.50 -28.08 -18.51
C LEU A 944 -66.85 -29.50 -18.96
N LEU A 945 -67.43 -30.32 -18.08
CA LEU A 945 -67.87 -31.68 -18.43
C LEU A 945 -68.98 -31.67 -19.49
N ASN A 946 -70.00 -30.81 -19.34
CA ASN A 946 -71.05 -30.65 -20.36
C ASN A 946 -70.50 -30.19 -21.72
N MET A 947 -69.53 -29.28 -21.71
CA MET A 947 -68.87 -28.81 -22.93
C MET A 947 -68.06 -29.92 -23.60
N LYS A 948 -67.41 -30.79 -22.80
CA LYS A 948 -66.70 -31.96 -23.31
C LYS A 948 -67.65 -32.91 -24.03
N GLU A 949 -68.70 -33.35 -23.35
CA GLU A 949 -69.62 -34.38 -23.88
C GLU A 949 -70.39 -33.91 -25.10
N ASN A 950 -70.91 -32.67 -25.08
CA ASN A 950 -71.83 -32.19 -26.11
C ASN A 950 -71.13 -31.62 -27.35
N LEU A 951 -69.85 -31.23 -27.26
CA LEU A 951 -69.20 -30.46 -28.32
C LEU A 951 -67.77 -30.93 -28.60
N LEU A 952 -66.92 -31.08 -27.59
CA LEU A 952 -65.52 -31.47 -27.82
C LEU A 952 -65.43 -32.91 -28.34
N ASP A 953 -66.03 -33.87 -27.65
CA ASP A 953 -65.91 -35.29 -28.01
C ASP A 953 -66.49 -35.60 -29.41
N PRO A 954 -67.65 -35.07 -29.82
CA PRO A 954 -68.13 -35.21 -31.20
C PRO A 954 -67.17 -34.65 -32.25
N VAL A 955 -66.59 -33.46 -32.02
CA VAL A 955 -65.65 -32.82 -32.96
C VAL A 955 -64.34 -33.60 -33.02
N PHE A 956 -63.79 -34.02 -31.88
CA PHE A 956 -62.58 -34.82 -31.84
C PHE A 956 -62.77 -36.17 -32.52
N ARG A 957 -63.89 -36.88 -32.25
CA ARG A 957 -64.23 -38.15 -32.92
C ARG A 957 -64.41 -37.98 -34.43
N PHE A 958 -64.95 -36.86 -34.88
CA PHE A 958 -65.05 -36.55 -36.30
C PHE A 958 -63.67 -36.41 -36.94
N MET A 959 -62.79 -35.59 -36.34
CA MET A 959 -61.47 -35.28 -36.87
C MET A 959 -60.46 -36.44 -36.77
N SER A 960 -60.64 -37.35 -35.80
CA SER A 960 -59.82 -38.55 -35.65
C SER A 960 -60.41 -39.79 -36.34
N GLY A 961 -61.60 -39.69 -36.94
CA GLY A 961 -62.39 -40.83 -37.39
C GLY A 961 -62.61 -40.91 -38.91
N PRO A 962 -63.31 -41.97 -39.37
CA PRO A 962 -63.73 -42.13 -40.77
C PRO A 962 -64.52 -40.96 -41.39
N PRO A 963 -65.34 -40.18 -40.64
CA PRO A 963 -66.07 -39.03 -41.18
C PRO A 963 -65.18 -37.97 -41.84
N LYS A 964 -63.97 -37.73 -41.30
CA LYS A 964 -62.99 -36.81 -41.90
C LYS A 964 -62.56 -37.27 -43.30
N ALA A 965 -62.27 -38.57 -43.47
CA ALA A 965 -61.87 -39.10 -44.78
C ALA A 965 -62.99 -38.96 -45.82
N ILE A 966 -64.25 -39.10 -45.41
CA ILE A 966 -65.41 -38.90 -46.30
C ILE A 966 -65.55 -37.42 -46.68
N TYR A 967 -65.36 -36.51 -45.74
CA TYR A 967 -65.37 -35.07 -45.98
C TYR A 967 -64.28 -34.66 -46.98
N ASP A 968 -63.06 -35.17 -46.80
CA ASP A 968 -61.92 -34.89 -47.68
C ASP A 968 -62.14 -35.44 -49.10
N GLU A 969 -62.67 -36.67 -49.22
CA GLU A 969 -63.00 -37.29 -50.52
C GLU A 969 -64.07 -36.48 -51.26
N ALA A 970 -65.13 -36.06 -50.56
CA ALA A 970 -66.21 -35.27 -51.14
C ALA A 970 -65.71 -33.90 -51.64
N ARG A 971 -64.90 -33.20 -50.84
CA ARG A 971 -64.32 -31.91 -51.21
C ARG A 971 -63.39 -32.03 -52.42
N THR A 972 -62.52 -33.04 -52.43
CA THR A 972 -61.58 -33.29 -53.55
C THR A 972 -62.34 -33.61 -54.83
N PHE A 973 -63.36 -34.46 -54.74
CA PHE A 973 -64.20 -34.82 -55.88
C PHE A 973 -64.96 -33.62 -56.47
N LEU A 974 -65.48 -32.72 -55.62
CA LEU A 974 -66.12 -31.48 -56.07
C LEU A 974 -65.15 -30.57 -56.83
N MET A 975 -63.91 -30.43 -56.35
CA MET A 975 -62.90 -29.59 -57.01
C MET A 975 -62.43 -30.17 -58.36
N GLU A 976 -62.22 -31.48 -58.46
CA GLU A 976 -61.74 -32.11 -59.70
C GLU A 976 -62.78 -32.11 -60.82
N GLN A 977 -64.06 -32.23 -60.48
CA GLN A 977 -65.15 -32.39 -61.45
C GLN A 977 -65.97 -31.10 -61.67
N GLU A 978 -65.54 -29.97 -61.10
CA GLU A 978 -66.24 -28.67 -61.17
C GLU A 978 -66.63 -28.29 -62.61
N ALA A 979 -65.69 -28.44 -63.55
CA ALA A 979 -65.89 -28.11 -64.95
C ALA A 979 -66.96 -29.00 -65.64
N ASN A 980 -67.17 -30.22 -65.14
CA ASN A 980 -68.15 -31.17 -65.68
C ASN A 980 -69.56 -30.96 -65.11
N PHE A 981 -69.71 -30.31 -63.94
CA PHE A 981 -71.01 -30.08 -63.32
C PHE A 981 -71.95 -29.21 -64.16
N SER A 982 -71.40 -28.30 -64.98
CA SER A 982 -72.20 -27.49 -65.91
C SER A 982 -72.99 -28.29 -66.95
N TYR A 983 -72.64 -29.58 -67.15
CA TYR A 983 -73.31 -30.49 -68.08
C TYR A 983 -74.29 -31.44 -67.38
N LEU A 984 -74.40 -31.39 -66.05
CA LEU A 984 -75.36 -32.17 -65.28
C LEU A 984 -76.62 -31.36 -65.01
N GLU A 985 -77.78 -32.00 -65.13
CA GLU A 985 -79.09 -31.41 -64.77
C GLU A 985 -79.46 -31.61 -63.28
N SER A 986 -78.50 -32.07 -62.45
CA SER A 986 -78.72 -32.43 -61.04
C SER A 986 -78.12 -31.40 -60.07
N ASN A 987 -78.89 -31.04 -59.03
CA ASN A 987 -78.44 -30.15 -57.94
C ASN A 987 -77.62 -30.88 -56.85
N ALA A 988 -77.24 -32.14 -57.08
CA ALA A 988 -76.43 -32.91 -56.13
C ALA A 988 -75.08 -32.26 -55.74
N PRO A 989 -74.33 -31.58 -56.65
CA PRO A 989 -73.09 -30.89 -56.28
C PRO A 989 -73.31 -29.75 -55.27
N GLU A 990 -74.39 -28.98 -55.44
CA GLU A 990 -74.77 -27.89 -54.53
C GLU A 990 -75.15 -28.43 -53.15
N GLN A 991 -75.92 -29.54 -53.10
CA GLN A 991 -76.29 -30.20 -51.83
C GLN A 991 -75.08 -30.73 -51.07
N ILE A 992 -74.08 -31.30 -51.75
CA ILE A 992 -72.85 -31.75 -51.10
C ILE A 992 -72.07 -30.55 -50.55
N SER A 993 -71.95 -29.47 -51.33
CA SER A 993 -71.28 -28.23 -50.92
C SER A 993 -71.93 -27.60 -49.68
N ASP A 994 -73.26 -27.53 -49.64
CA ASP A 994 -74.02 -26.98 -48.51
C ASP A 994 -73.83 -27.80 -47.23
N ILE A 995 -73.80 -29.14 -47.33
CA ILE A 995 -73.56 -30.01 -46.17
C ILE A 995 -72.12 -29.86 -45.65
N LEU A 996 -71.14 -29.71 -46.54
CA LEU A 996 -69.74 -29.50 -46.14
C LEU A 996 -69.52 -28.12 -45.49
N ALA A 997 -70.28 -27.11 -45.89
CA ALA A 997 -70.22 -25.77 -45.31
C ALA A 997 -70.97 -25.61 -43.98
N ASP A 998 -71.86 -26.54 -43.61
CA ASP A 998 -72.64 -26.47 -42.38
C ASP A 998 -71.76 -26.63 -41.12
N LYS A 999 -71.95 -25.72 -40.16
CA LYS A 999 -71.24 -25.72 -38.86
C LYS A 999 -71.58 -26.90 -37.97
N THR A 1000 -72.62 -27.66 -38.28
CA THR A 1000 -73.08 -28.85 -37.56
C THR A 1000 -72.87 -30.15 -38.35
N CYS A 1001 -72.03 -30.12 -39.38
CA CYS A 1001 -71.82 -31.28 -40.25
C CYS A 1001 -71.21 -32.51 -39.53
N PHE A 1002 -70.63 -32.31 -38.34
CA PHE A 1002 -70.14 -33.38 -37.46
C PHE A 1002 -71.25 -34.07 -36.66
N GLU A 1003 -72.46 -33.51 -36.62
CA GLU A 1003 -73.63 -34.07 -35.94
C GLU A 1003 -74.53 -34.87 -36.92
N ASN A 1004 -75.17 -35.94 -36.42
CA ASN A 1004 -76.23 -36.70 -37.10
C ASN A 1004 -75.91 -37.25 -38.50
N ASN A 1005 -75.04 -38.25 -38.63
CA ASN A 1005 -74.87 -39.13 -39.82
C ASN A 1005 -74.81 -38.45 -41.22
N ARG A 1006 -74.55 -37.13 -41.29
CA ARG A 1006 -74.55 -36.32 -42.51
C ARG A 1006 -73.44 -36.73 -43.46
N MET A 1007 -72.31 -37.20 -42.94
CA MET A 1007 -71.22 -37.72 -43.78
C MET A 1007 -71.60 -39.00 -44.53
N GLN A 1008 -72.50 -39.85 -44.00
CA GLN A 1008 -73.02 -40.98 -44.78
C GLN A 1008 -73.92 -40.51 -45.93
N GLN A 1009 -74.68 -39.43 -45.73
CA GLN A 1009 -75.48 -38.81 -46.79
C GLN A 1009 -74.57 -38.20 -47.87
N VAL A 1010 -73.53 -37.46 -47.47
CA VAL A 1010 -72.50 -36.94 -48.39
C VAL A 1010 -71.86 -38.07 -49.20
N LYS A 1011 -71.45 -39.16 -48.56
CA LYS A 1011 -70.87 -40.32 -49.27
C LYS A 1011 -71.82 -40.88 -50.32
N THR A 1012 -73.09 -41.05 -49.97
CA THR A 1012 -74.12 -41.57 -50.88
C THR A 1012 -74.34 -40.62 -52.07
N LEU A 1013 -74.36 -39.31 -51.82
CA LEU A 1013 -74.50 -38.29 -52.86
C LEU A 1013 -73.28 -38.22 -53.77
N VAL A 1014 -72.06 -38.30 -53.21
CA VAL A 1014 -70.80 -38.33 -53.98
C VAL A 1014 -70.73 -39.58 -54.85
N ASP A 1015 -71.07 -40.76 -54.33
CA ASP A 1015 -71.07 -42.00 -55.10
C ASP A 1015 -72.09 -41.99 -56.24
N ALA A 1016 -73.30 -41.44 -55.98
CA ALA A 1016 -74.32 -41.26 -57.01
C ALA A 1016 -73.86 -40.26 -58.08
N LEU A 1017 -73.37 -39.10 -57.68
CA LEU A 1017 -72.87 -38.07 -58.60
C LEU A 1017 -71.67 -38.57 -59.42
N ARG A 1018 -70.75 -39.33 -58.80
CA ARG A 1018 -69.62 -39.95 -59.49
C ARG A 1018 -70.10 -40.90 -60.59
N LYS A 1019 -71.12 -41.71 -60.32
CA LYS A 1019 -71.71 -42.63 -61.28
C LYS A 1019 -72.40 -41.90 -62.44
N ASP A 1020 -73.18 -40.87 -62.13
CA ASP A 1020 -73.91 -40.10 -63.15
C ASP A 1020 -72.92 -39.36 -64.07
N LEU A 1021 -71.88 -38.78 -63.48
CA LEU A 1021 -70.87 -38.01 -64.21
C LEU A 1021 -69.96 -38.90 -65.06
N THR A 1022 -69.58 -40.09 -64.58
CA THR A 1022 -68.85 -41.07 -65.43
C THR A 1022 -69.71 -41.59 -66.58
N ALA A 1023 -71.00 -41.86 -66.35
CA ALA A 1023 -71.91 -42.25 -67.43
C ALA A 1023 -72.03 -41.15 -68.50
N LEU A 1024 -72.14 -39.88 -68.08
CA LEU A 1024 -72.23 -38.75 -69.00
C LEU A 1024 -70.95 -38.52 -69.81
N ILE A 1025 -69.77 -38.63 -69.16
CA ILE A 1025 -68.48 -38.52 -69.85
C ILE A 1025 -68.33 -39.64 -70.89
N GLU A 1026 -68.63 -40.88 -70.52
CA GLU A 1026 -68.54 -42.01 -71.45
C GLU A 1026 -69.54 -41.89 -72.60
N GLU A 1027 -70.76 -41.42 -72.35
CA GLU A 1027 -71.74 -41.15 -73.41
C GLU A 1027 -71.21 -40.09 -74.40
N GLU A 1028 -70.59 -39.02 -73.92
CA GLU A 1028 -69.99 -37.98 -74.78
C GLU A 1028 -68.75 -38.49 -75.52
N LYS A 1029 -67.91 -39.32 -74.90
CA LYS A 1029 -66.79 -39.98 -75.59
C LYS A 1029 -67.28 -40.87 -76.72
N ILE A 1030 -68.29 -41.70 -76.46
CA ILE A 1030 -68.86 -42.59 -77.46
C ILE A 1030 -69.45 -41.77 -78.62
N LYS A 1031 -70.24 -40.73 -78.32
CA LYS A 1031 -70.78 -39.82 -79.35
C LYS A 1031 -69.67 -39.19 -80.20
N ALA A 1032 -68.60 -38.71 -79.57
CA ALA A 1032 -67.48 -38.10 -80.28
C ALA A 1032 -66.71 -39.12 -81.13
N GLN A 1033 -66.43 -40.31 -80.60
CA GLN A 1033 -65.76 -41.38 -81.33
C GLN A 1033 -66.60 -41.87 -82.52
N ASP A 1034 -67.92 -42.03 -82.34
CA ASP A 1034 -68.83 -42.43 -83.40
C ASP A 1034 -68.92 -41.37 -84.51
N ALA A 1035 -68.88 -40.08 -84.17
CA ALA A 1035 -68.77 -39.01 -85.15
C ALA A 1035 -67.45 -39.07 -85.95
N VAL A 1036 -66.32 -39.34 -85.29
CA VAL A 1036 -65.02 -39.52 -85.97
C VAL A 1036 -65.02 -40.75 -86.88
N ARG A 1037 -65.59 -41.88 -86.41
CA ARG A 1037 -65.75 -43.10 -87.21
C ARG A 1037 -66.64 -42.86 -88.42
N PHE A 1038 -67.77 -42.18 -88.24
CA PHE A 1038 -68.66 -41.81 -89.33
C PHE A 1038 -67.94 -40.97 -90.40
N LEU A 1039 -67.10 -40.01 -89.99
CA LEU A 1039 -66.28 -39.23 -90.93
C LEU A 1039 -65.23 -40.08 -91.66
N LYS A 1040 -64.60 -41.02 -90.94
CA LYS A 1040 -63.64 -41.99 -91.51
C LYS A 1040 -64.30 -42.86 -92.57
N ASP A 1041 -65.46 -43.45 -92.25
CA ASP A 1041 -66.24 -44.30 -93.16
C ASP A 1041 -66.73 -43.51 -94.37
N ARG A 1042 -67.16 -42.26 -94.17
CA ARG A 1042 -67.57 -41.37 -95.26
C ARG A 1042 -66.41 -41.09 -96.23
N MET A 1043 -65.20 -40.87 -95.72
CA MET A 1043 -64.00 -40.71 -96.57
C MET A 1043 -63.69 -42.02 -97.31
N ALA A 1044 -63.74 -43.17 -96.62
CA ALA A 1044 -63.49 -44.48 -97.21
C ALA A 1044 -64.48 -44.88 -98.31
N SER A 1045 -65.71 -44.35 -98.25
CA SER A 1045 -66.75 -44.59 -99.27
C SER A 1045 -66.59 -43.79 -100.56
N MET A 1046 -65.67 -42.81 -100.60
CA MET A 1046 -65.44 -42.02 -101.82
C MET A 1046 -64.68 -42.86 -102.86
N ASN A 1047 -65.11 -42.78 -104.13
CA ASN A 1047 -64.45 -43.50 -105.23
C ASN A 1047 -62.96 -43.14 -105.31
N GLU A 1048 -62.62 -41.88 -105.05
CA GLU A 1048 -61.23 -41.42 -104.99
C GLU A 1048 -60.40 -42.15 -103.94
N TYR A 1049 -60.98 -42.60 -102.82
CA TYR A 1049 -60.26 -43.35 -101.78
C TYR A 1049 -59.98 -44.81 -102.20
N GLN A 1050 -60.95 -45.46 -102.87
CA GLN A 1050 -60.84 -46.87 -103.28
C GLN A 1050 -59.83 -47.09 -104.41
N GLU A 1051 -59.57 -46.06 -105.22
CA GLU A 1051 -58.65 -46.13 -106.36
C GLU A 1051 -57.17 -45.91 -105.98
N ILE A 1052 -56.88 -45.47 -104.75
CA ILE A 1052 -55.52 -45.19 -104.28
C ILE A 1052 -54.90 -46.45 -103.63
N SER A 1053 -53.57 -46.61 -103.72
CA SER A 1053 -52.83 -47.71 -103.08
C SER A 1053 -53.07 -47.88 -101.57
N GLN A 1054 -52.93 -49.12 -101.07
CA GLN A 1054 -53.16 -49.48 -99.66
C GLN A 1054 -52.27 -48.71 -98.67
N GLU A 1055 -51.08 -48.28 -99.09
CA GLU A 1055 -50.14 -47.54 -98.24
C GLU A 1055 -50.61 -46.10 -97.97
N HIS A 1056 -51.10 -45.41 -99.02
CA HIS A 1056 -51.70 -44.08 -98.88
C HIS A 1056 -53.06 -44.14 -98.14
N GLN A 1057 -53.85 -45.21 -98.31
CA GLN A 1057 -55.06 -45.45 -97.51
C GLN A 1057 -54.75 -45.54 -96.00
N TYR A 1058 -53.67 -46.22 -95.62
CA TYR A 1058 -53.25 -46.29 -94.21
C TYR A 1058 -52.84 -44.91 -93.66
N GLN A 1059 -52.11 -44.10 -94.45
CA GLN A 1059 -51.71 -42.74 -94.03
C GLN A 1059 -52.90 -41.81 -93.79
N LEU A 1060 -53.95 -41.90 -94.61
CA LEU A 1060 -55.17 -41.09 -94.46
C LEU A 1060 -56.00 -41.49 -93.22
N ASN A 1061 -55.93 -42.76 -92.80
CA ASN A 1061 -56.67 -43.26 -91.64
C ASN A 1061 -56.01 -42.96 -90.29
N LEU A 1062 -54.68 -42.83 -90.27
CA LEU A 1062 -53.89 -42.65 -89.04
C LEU A 1062 -54.35 -41.47 -88.15
N PRO A 1063 -54.72 -40.29 -88.70
CA PRO A 1063 -55.19 -39.17 -87.88
C PRO A 1063 -56.52 -39.44 -87.17
N PHE A 1064 -57.44 -40.20 -87.78
CA PHE A 1064 -58.71 -40.58 -87.15
C PHE A 1064 -58.46 -41.52 -85.95
N ASP A 1065 -57.56 -42.49 -86.12
CA ASP A 1065 -57.25 -43.47 -85.06
C ASP A 1065 -56.53 -42.79 -83.88
N ARG A 1066 -55.65 -41.83 -84.15
CA ARG A 1066 -55.04 -41.00 -83.10
C ARG A 1066 -56.08 -40.17 -82.35
N LEU A 1067 -57.03 -39.55 -83.04
CA LEU A 1067 -58.06 -38.76 -82.39
C LEU A 1067 -58.97 -39.62 -81.50
N ILE A 1068 -59.35 -40.82 -81.94
CA ILE A 1068 -60.15 -41.74 -81.12
C ILE A 1068 -59.43 -42.09 -79.81
N GLN A 1069 -58.12 -42.36 -79.88
CA GLN A 1069 -57.31 -42.62 -78.69
C GLN A 1069 -57.15 -41.38 -77.79
N GLU A 1070 -57.06 -40.18 -78.37
CA GLU A 1070 -57.02 -38.93 -77.60
C GLU A 1070 -58.33 -38.70 -76.85
N LEU A 1071 -59.48 -38.89 -77.52
CA LEU A 1071 -60.81 -38.70 -76.92
C LEU A 1071 -61.09 -39.70 -75.79
N GLU A 1072 -60.60 -40.95 -75.91
CA GLU A 1072 -60.77 -41.98 -74.88
C GLU A 1072 -60.16 -41.58 -73.52
N ARG A 1073 -59.04 -40.84 -73.55
CA ARG A 1073 -58.27 -40.46 -72.35
C ARG A 1073 -58.76 -39.18 -71.67
N GLN A 1074 -59.64 -38.41 -72.30
CA GLN A 1074 -60.10 -37.12 -71.77
C GLN A 1074 -61.30 -37.30 -70.84
N ASN A 1075 -61.27 -36.68 -69.66
CA ASN A 1075 -62.37 -36.74 -68.69
C ASN A 1075 -63.15 -35.43 -68.59
N LEU A 1076 -62.84 -34.44 -69.42
CA LEU A 1076 -63.52 -33.15 -69.47
C LEU A 1076 -64.41 -33.06 -70.70
N ILE A 1077 -65.72 -32.95 -70.51
CA ILE A 1077 -66.71 -32.93 -71.60
C ILE A 1077 -66.44 -31.76 -72.56
N ALA A 1078 -66.06 -30.60 -72.03
CA ALA A 1078 -65.70 -29.42 -72.83
C ALA A 1078 -64.53 -29.69 -73.80
N VAL A 1079 -63.51 -30.41 -73.34
CA VAL A 1079 -62.30 -30.71 -74.12
C VAL A 1079 -62.60 -31.76 -75.19
N ILE A 1080 -63.41 -32.77 -74.88
CA ILE A 1080 -63.87 -33.79 -75.84
C ILE A 1080 -64.61 -33.12 -77.01
N ARG A 1081 -65.58 -32.25 -76.70
CA ARG A 1081 -66.39 -31.55 -77.71
C ARG A 1081 -65.57 -30.60 -78.58
N ASP A 1082 -64.65 -29.83 -77.98
CA ASP A 1082 -63.82 -28.89 -78.74
C ASP A 1082 -62.83 -29.62 -79.66
N ARG A 1083 -62.21 -30.71 -79.19
CA ARG A 1083 -61.27 -31.49 -80.01
C ARG A 1083 -61.97 -32.15 -81.19
N LEU A 1084 -63.16 -32.72 -80.99
CA LEU A 1084 -63.99 -33.24 -82.07
C LEU A 1084 -64.27 -32.15 -83.12
N ARG A 1085 -64.77 -30.99 -82.68
CA ARG A 1085 -65.14 -29.89 -83.58
C ARG A 1085 -63.97 -29.40 -84.43
N ARG A 1086 -62.78 -29.24 -83.84
CA ARG A 1086 -61.57 -28.85 -84.58
C ARG A 1086 -61.20 -29.86 -85.65
N PHE A 1087 -61.39 -31.14 -85.35
CA PHE A 1087 -61.12 -32.20 -86.32
C PHE A 1087 -62.12 -32.15 -87.48
N GLU A 1088 -63.42 -31.99 -87.21
CA GLU A 1088 -64.45 -31.87 -88.25
C GLU A 1088 -64.22 -30.65 -89.17
N ASP A 1089 -63.89 -29.50 -88.58
CA ASP A 1089 -63.85 -28.22 -89.31
C ASP A 1089 -62.55 -27.95 -90.07
N ALA A 1090 -61.41 -28.52 -89.63
CA ALA A 1090 -60.09 -28.21 -90.19
C ALA A 1090 -59.31 -29.46 -90.62
N GLU A 1091 -59.10 -30.42 -89.72
CA GLU A 1091 -58.24 -31.57 -90.00
C GLU A 1091 -58.86 -32.49 -91.07
N TYR A 1092 -60.17 -32.74 -91.00
CA TYR A 1092 -60.89 -33.55 -92.00
C TYR A 1092 -60.82 -32.95 -93.42
N GLN A 1093 -60.87 -31.62 -93.53
CA GLN A 1093 -60.75 -30.94 -94.84
C GLN A 1093 -59.38 -31.16 -95.47
N SER A 1094 -58.32 -31.09 -94.66
CA SER A 1094 -56.96 -31.35 -95.12
C SER A 1094 -56.78 -32.78 -95.61
N LEU A 1095 -57.44 -33.75 -94.97
CA LEU A 1095 -57.36 -35.16 -95.37
C LEU A 1095 -58.05 -35.43 -96.70
N LEU A 1096 -59.21 -34.80 -96.96
CA LEU A 1096 -59.88 -34.87 -98.26
C LEU A 1096 -59.04 -34.25 -99.38
N ALA A 1097 -58.33 -33.14 -99.11
CA ALA A 1097 -57.43 -32.53 -100.08
C ALA A 1097 -56.22 -33.43 -100.39
N GLN A 1098 -55.61 -34.03 -99.36
CA GLN A 1098 -54.51 -34.99 -99.52
C GLN A 1098 -54.92 -36.23 -100.32
N MET A 1099 -56.13 -36.75 -100.09
CA MET A 1099 -56.67 -37.88 -100.84
C MET A 1099 -56.72 -37.59 -102.35
N CYS A 1100 -57.19 -36.40 -102.75
CA CYS A 1100 -57.20 -36.02 -104.17
C CYS A 1100 -55.79 -35.85 -104.77
N GLU A 1101 -54.82 -35.41 -103.97
CA GLU A 1101 -53.43 -35.28 -104.42
C GLU A 1101 -52.77 -36.65 -104.63
N PHE A 1102 -53.01 -37.61 -103.74
CA PHE A 1102 -52.54 -39.00 -103.90
C PHE A 1102 -53.13 -39.66 -105.16
N LYS A 1103 -54.43 -39.49 -105.42
CA LYS A 1103 -55.05 -39.98 -106.65
C LYS A 1103 -54.35 -39.39 -107.90
N ARG A 1104 -54.08 -38.09 -107.91
CA ARG A 1104 -53.43 -37.44 -109.04
C ARG A 1104 -52.04 -38.02 -109.31
N LEU A 1105 -51.24 -38.22 -108.28
CA LEU A 1105 -49.88 -38.77 -108.39
C LEU A 1105 -49.88 -40.19 -108.97
N GLU A 1106 -50.81 -41.05 -108.53
CA GLU A 1106 -50.92 -42.42 -109.05
C GLU A 1106 -51.50 -42.50 -110.48
N THR A 1107 -52.22 -41.47 -110.95
CA THR A 1107 -52.73 -41.39 -112.33
C THR A 1107 -51.67 -40.88 -113.32
N GLU A 1108 -50.67 -40.09 -112.87
CA GLU A 1108 -49.59 -39.55 -113.72
C GLU A 1108 -48.44 -40.57 -113.95
N GLU A 1109 -48.25 -41.58 -113.10
CA GLU A 1109 -47.19 -42.61 -113.24
C GLU A 1109 -47.47 -43.73 -114.28
N GLY A 1110 -48.66 -43.78 -114.88
CA GLY A 1110 -49.10 -44.85 -115.80
C GLY A 1110 -48.91 -44.62 -117.32
N ARG A 1111 -48.25 -43.54 -117.78
CA ARG A 1111 -48.06 -43.25 -119.23
C ARG A 1111 -46.58 -43.34 -119.67
N PRO A 1112 -46.24 -44.12 -120.73
CA PRO A 1112 -44.86 -44.20 -121.26
C PRO A 1112 -44.42 -42.89 -121.97
N PRO A 1113 -43.12 -42.57 -122.00
CA PRO A 1113 -42.64 -41.23 -122.33
C PRO A 1113 -42.35 -41.06 -123.82
N GLU A 1114 -42.88 -40.03 -124.48
CA GLU A 1114 -42.33 -39.60 -125.77
C GLU A 1114 -42.18 -38.08 -125.91
N LYS A 1115 -41.07 -37.75 -126.59
CA LYS A 1115 -40.42 -36.44 -126.70
C LYS A 1115 -41.19 -35.51 -127.61
N ASP A 1116 -41.57 -34.33 -127.12
CA ASP A 1116 -41.15 -33.06 -127.71
C ASP A 1116 -41.68 -31.87 -126.90
N GLY A 1117 -40.86 -30.83 -126.82
CA GLY A 1117 -41.16 -29.62 -126.04
C GLY A 1117 -42.40 -28.87 -126.56
N LYS A 1118 -43.56 -29.18 -125.99
CA LYS A 1118 -44.72 -28.29 -125.88
C LYS A 1118 -45.24 -28.32 -124.44
N LYS A 1119 -45.41 -27.13 -123.86
CA LYS A 1119 -46.06 -26.91 -122.57
C LYS A 1119 -47.52 -27.37 -122.66
N GLU A 1120 -47.88 -28.46 -121.98
CA GLU A 1120 -49.27 -28.78 -121.67
C GLU A 1120 -49.64 -28.23 -120.28
N ALA A 1121 -50.86 -27.70 -120.19
CA ALA A 1121 -51.35 -26.88 -119.08
C ALA A 1121 -51.57 -27.70 -117.80
N LYS A 1122 -51.13 -27.17 -116.65
CA LYS A 1122 -51.52 -27.66 -115.32
C LYS A 1122 -53.04 -27.55 -115.16
N GLU A 1123 -53.74 -28.66 -114.98
CA GLU A 1123 -55.11 -28.62 -114.43
C GLU A 1123 -55.10 -27.92 -113.06
N PRO A 1124 -56.05 -27.00 -112.78
CA PRO A 1124 -56.10 -26.25 -111.54
C PRO A 1124 -56.37 -27.17 -110.33
N LYS A 1125 -55.73 -26.86 -109.19
CA LYS A 1125 -55.96 -27.55 -107.91
C LYS A 1125 -57.42 -27.41 -107.48
N ILE A 1126 -58.05 -28.51 -107.09
CA ILE A 1126 -59.43 -28.51 -106.55
C ILE A 1126 -59.37 -28.02 -105.10
N ASP A 1127 -59.99 -26.87 -104.82
CA ASP A 1127 -60.18 -26.36 -103.47
C ASP A 1127 -61.52 -26.86 -102.88
N TYR A 1128 -61.50 -27.30 -101.63
CA TYR A 1128 -62.68 -27.74 -100.89
C TYR A 1128 -63.19 -26.65 -99.95
N ILE A 1129 -64.51 -26.40 -99.95
CA ILE A 1129 -65.17 -25.49 -99.00
C ILE A 1129 -66.30 -26.20 -98.25
N SER A 1130 -66.42 -25.99 -96.93
CA SER A 1130 -67.54 -26.53 -96.15
C SER A 1130 -68.83 -25.77 -96.48
N GLY A 1131 -69.92 -26.49 -96.73
CA GLY A 1131 -71.25 -25.94 -96.96
C GLY A 1131 -71.74 -25.05 -95.81
N LYS A 1132 -71.30 -25.30 -94.57
CA LYS A 1132 -71.61 -24.47 -93.39
C LYS A 1132 -70.96 -23.09 -93.43
N LYS A 1133 -69.87 -22.89 -94.18
CA LYS A 1133 -69.19 -21.59 -94.36
C LYS A 1133 -69.78 -20.76 -95.50
N ILE A 1134 -70.66 -21.35 -96.31
CA ILE A 1134 -71.32 -20.66 -97.43
C ILE A 1134 -72.45 -19.81 -96.86
N ARG A 1135 -72.24 -18.49 -96.87
CA ARG A 1135 -73.24 -17.54 -96.40
C ARG A 1135 -74.31 -17.35 -97.46
N VAL A 1136 -75.51 -17.82 -97.17
CA VAL A 1136 -76.69 -17.52 -97.98
C VAL A 1136 -77.17 -16.11 -97.60
N ALA A 1137 -77.10 -15.18 -98.55
CA ALA A 1137 -77.60 -13.83 -98.35
C ALA A 1137 -79.13 -13.82 -98.52
N PHE A 1138 -79.84 -14.39 -97.54
CA PHE A 1138 -81.29 -14.32 -97.48
C PHE A 1138 -81.73 -13.12 -96.63
N SER A 1139 -82.71 -12.36 -97.12
CA SER A 1139 -83.07 -11.05 -96.55
C SER A 1139 -83.85 -11.14 -95.25
N LYS A 1140 -84.46 -12.28 -94.93
CA LYS A 1140 -85.20 -12.50 -93.67
C LYS A 1140 -84.37 -13.33 -92.68
N PRO A 1141 -84.41 -13.01 -91.37
CA PRO A 1141 -83.66 -13.74 -90.34
C PRO A 1141 -84.27 -15.09 -89.92
N TRP A 1142 -85.53 -15.38 -90.29
CA TRP A 1142 -86.19 -16.68 -90.04
C TRP A 1142 -87.10 -17.06 -91.21
N LEU A 1143 -87.37 -18.36 -91.35
CA LEU A 1143 -88.30 -18.92 -92.35
C LEU A 1143 -89.64 -19.17 -91.66
N ALA A 1144 -90.69 -18.43 -92.02
CA ALA A 1144 -91.99 -18.49 -91.33
C ALA A 1144 -93.06 -19.27 -92.09
N ASP A 1145 -92.94 -19.34 -93.42
CA ASP A 1145 -93.88 -20.04 -94.30
C ASP A 1145 -93.16 -20.78 -95.42
N GLU A 1146 -93.90 -21.59 -96.17
CA GLU A 1146 -93.36 -22.44 -97.24
C GLU A 1146 -92.73 -21.61 -98.37
N ILE A 1147 -93.25 -20.40 -98.63
CA ILE A 1147 -92.73 -19.47 -99.64
C ILE A 1147 -91.33 -18.97 -99.23
N ASP A 1148 -91.15 -18.68 -97.95
CA ASP A 1148 -89.85 -18.29 -97.40
C ASP A 1148 -88.83 -19.44 -97.49
N VAL A 1149 -89.25 -20.68 -97.22
CA VAL A 1149 -88.38 -21.87 -97.37
C VAL A 1149 -87.93 -22.04 -98.82
N ASP A 1150 -88.84 -22.00 -99.78
CA ASP A 1150 -88.51 -22.15 -101.20
C ASP A 1150 -87.59 -21.03 -101.71
N SER A 1151 -87.82 -19.80 -101.23
CA SER A 1151 -86.97 -18.65 -101.55
C SER A 1151 -85.57 -18.80 -100.95
N TYR A 1152 -85.46 -19.28 -99.72
CA TYR A 1152 -84.17 -19.56 -99.08
C TYR A 1152 -83.42 -20.68 -99.79
N LEU A 1153 -84.10 -21.76 -100.16
CA LEU A 1153 -83.51 -22.86 -100.94
C LEU A 1153 -83.05 -22.37 -102.32
N GLY A 1154 -83.79 -21.45 -102.95
CA GLY A 1154 -83.38 -20.79 -104.19
C GLY A 1154 -82.08 -20.00 -104.06
N GLU A 1155 -81.93 -19.19 -103.02
CA GLU A 1155 -80.71 -18.42 -102.77
C GLU A 1155 -79.55 -19.31 -102.30
N LEU A 1156 -79.82 -20.34 -101.49
CA LEU A 1156 -78.83 -21.35 -101.11
C LEU A 1156 -78.30 -22.06 -102.36
N LYS A 1157 -79.18 -22.47 -103.27
CA LYS A 1157 -78.78 -23.09 -104.54
C LYS A 1157 -77.88 -22.16 -105.36
N LYS A 1158 -78.20 -20.87 -105.46
CA LYS A 1158 -77.33 -19.89 -106.14
C LYS A 1158 -75.97 -19.75 -105.46
N ALA A 1159 -75.93 -19.70 -104.14
CA ALA A 1159 -74.69 -19.58 -103.38
C ALA A 1159 -73.81 -20.83 -103.56
N LEU A 1160 -74.40 -22.03 -103.53
CA LEU A 1160 -73.71 -23.29 -103.78
C LEU A 1160 -73.18 -23.35 -105.23
N MET A 1161 -74.01 -23.02 -106.22
CA MET A 1161 -73.58 -23.03 -107.63
C MET A 1161 -72.44 -22.04 -107.89
N ARG A 1162 -72.42 -20.86 -107.25
CA ARG A 1162 -71.31 -19.90 -107.39
C ARG A 1162 -69.97 -20.48 -106.97
N GLU A 1163 -69.91 -21.19 -105.85
CA GLU A 1163 -68.65 -21.78 -105.39
C GLU A 1163 -68.24 -22.98 -106.26
N ILE A 1164 -69.21 -23.75 -106.78
CA ILE A 1164 -68.94 -24.82 -107.75
C ILE A 1164 -68.40 -24.25 -109.08
N ASP A 1165 -69.03 -23.19 -109.60
CA ASP A 1165 -68.60 -22.51 -110.84
C ASP A 1165 -67.21 -21.87 -110.69
N ALA A 1166 -66.82 -21.50 -109.46
CA ALA A 1166 -65.47 -21.04 -109.12
C ALA A 1166 -64.43 -22.18 -109.05
N GLY A 1167 -64.81 -23.41 -109.40
CA GLY A 1167 -63.94 -24.58 -109.45
C GLY A 1167 -63.77 -25.31 -108.11
N LYS A 1168 -64.57 -24.97 -107.08
CA LYS A 1168 -64.46 -25.57 -105.75
C LYS A 1168 -65.46 -26.70 -105.55
N ARG A 1169 -65.08 -27.73 -104.77
CA ARG A 1169 -66.01 -28.79 -104.35
C ARG A 1169 -66.56 -28.46 -102.96
N ILE A 1170 -67.88 -28.53 -102.82
CA ILE A 1170 -68.55 -28.20 -101.56
C ILE A 1170 -68.76 -29.46 -100.74
N GLN A 1171 -68.20 -29.47 -99.54
CA GLN A 1171 -68.41 -30.53 -98.55
C GLN A 1171 -69.70 -30.23 -97.77
N ILE A 1172 -70.71 -31.09 -97.92
CA ILE A 1172 -71.99 -31.00 -97.17
C ILE A 1172 -71.88 -31.69 -95.81
#